data_AF-A0A961HWN6-F1
#
_entry.id   AF-A0A961HWN6-F1
#
_cell.length_a   1.000
_cell.length_b   1.000
_cell.length_c   1.000
_cell.angle_alpha   90.00
_cell.angle_beta   90.00
_cell.angle_gamma   90.00
#
_symmetry.space_group_name_H-M   'P 1'
#
loop_
_entity.id
_entity.type
_entity.pdbx_description
1 polymer ?
#
loop_
_entity_poly.entity_id
_entity_poly.type
_entity_poly.pdbx_seq_one_letter_code
_entity_poly.pdbx_strand_id
1 'polypeptide(L)'
;MQSLIHFFLHRSIFVNLLTALLILWGGLQAFHSRREAFPNIDFDIVTVVTLYPGASPGEVESLVTNPLEDGIQEVDGIKEYRSSSLEGRSGIVITIDPDITDTSQVVDDIRSAVERTEGLPDVIEKPVVTEITSSRTPVIEYALYADPDADTDYADLRNQAQRLENLLLNVPGVARIERKGWRDAEIHVDLNPNALDANYATSGQVIRALRERNVNLPGGDLDNGERELIVRTVGEFDTARQIESTPIRSNDTGQYLPIGRVASVQEGFEDPLYLESTRGIRSISLVVIKRESADIIDLVDETRGVVREFMQTVPESIHMAEVNDISYFVKRRLRVLVSNGLQGLVLVVVSLFFFMGWRTSFMVALGIPVALGSAFIVMGFMGVTINLISMFGMIMVIGILVDDAIVVSENFYRYLESGHTVGEAAIKGTAEVIAPVLATVTTTIAAFAPMLFMSGIFGKFISVIPLVVIICLVASLLECFFILPSHLYDMNRFGSGQQEQMKSESNWFFRFRKNVYEPALAYSLQRRGWILLGFVGLLITSVFLQIAFGNFKLFPGAIETLQVRVTAPTDLNKETTERFLRAIEHEIEKLPSSELDTYVSRAGITQKDANDPFTRRGSNYGDIKIYLTPELDRERSAEEIALQLRMATAYLLDDAVQAQITKRNQEEWQYFYGDDPDHSPLPESAENPNSIPSEYSGLSGRLKTLEFEKLAGGPPVGKPVAIEITGSDFTRLLDIGKAYQALLNELEFVHDIDSDYVEGKQEVRVHVNEKVAAQAGISVAQVAEAVNTALAGTVATSIKRPEEEVDIVVRYGPEFRTDLAILNSIKIANLTQNLIPANRLIELRNGRGPASINHKNGRRLLTVSASIDERETSAAAIATAIHARDSQIRQDNLDYT
;
A
#
# COMPACT_ATOMS: atom_id res chain seq x y z
N MET A 1 18.01 35.02 35.31
CA MET A 1 17.93 35.29 33.86
C MET A 1 18.75 36.50 33.42
N GLN A 2 18.60 37.68 34.03
CA GLN A 2 19.44 38.86 33.69
C GLN A 2 20.96 38.57 33.76
N SER A 3 21.41 37.76 34.73
CA SER A 3 22.82 37.33 34.82
C SER A 3 23.28 36.47 33.65
N LEU A 4 22.41 35.62 33.09
CA LEU A 4 22.70 34.78 31.92
C LEU A 4 22.77 35.64 30.66
N ILE A 5 21.80 36.54 30.44
CA ILE A 5 21.82 37.47 29.31
C ILE A 5 23.09 38.34 29.36
N HIS A 6 23.44 38.85 30.55
CA HIS A 6 24.66 39.60 30.75
C HIS A 6 25.92 38.78 30.41
N PHE A 7 25.94 37.48 30.71
CA PHE A 7 27.04 36.57 30.37
C PHE A 7 27.22 36.41 28.85
N PHE A 8 26.14 36.13 28.11
CA PHE A 8 26.20 35.96 26.66
C PHE A 8 26.56 37.28 25.94
N LEU A 9 26.01 38.40 26.40
CA LEU A 9 26.22 39.72 25.80
C LEU A 9 27.67 40.23 25.92
N HIS A 10 28.38 39.91 27.00
CA HIS A 10 29.79 40.27 27.16
C HIS A 10 30.78 39.32 26.46
N ARG A 11 30.30 38.19 25.93
CA ARG A 11 31.11 37.18 25.26
C ARG A 11 30.70 37.02 23.80
N SER A 12 30.68 38.13 23.06
CA SER A 12 30.12 38.12 21.71
C SER A 12 30.89 37.24 20.71
N ILE A 13 32.20 37.02 20.90
CA ILE A 13 32.98 36.03 20.13
C ILE A 13 32.42 34.61 20.33
N PHE A 14 32.07 34.25 21.57
CA PHE A 14 31.49 32.94 21.87
C PHE A 14 30.12 32.78 21.24
N VAL A 15 29.27 33.82 21.29
CA VAL A 15 27.94 33.80 20.66
C VAL A 15 28.06 33.64 19.15
N ASN A 16 28.89 34.46 18.49
CA ASN A 16 29.08 34.38 17.04
C ASN A 16 29.64 33.01 16.61
N LEU A 17 30.55 32.42 17.40
CA LEU A 17 31.05 31.06 17.16
C LEU A 17 29.95 30.01 17.35
N LEU A 18 29.12 30.14 18.38
CA LEU A 18 27.98 29.26 18.64
C LEU A 18 26.96 29.34 17.51
N THR A 19 26.62 30.54 17.04
CA THR A 19 25.76 30.77 15.86
C THR A 19 26.31 30.07 14.63
N ALA A 20 27.60 30.27 14.32
CA ALA A 20 28.24 29.60 13.19
C ALA A 20 28.23 28.08 13.36
N LEU A 21 28.48 27.56 14.57
CA LEU A 21 28.43 26.13 14.87
C LEU A 21 27.02 25.56 14.68
N LEU A 22 25.98 26.22 15.19
CA LEU A 22 24.59 25.78 15.06
C LEU A 22 24.12 25.78 13.61
N ILE A 23 24.52 26.78 12.82
CA ILE A 23 24.22 26.82 11.38
C ILE A 23 25.00 25.74 10.63
N LEU A 24 26.29 25.58 10.87
CA LEU A 24 27.13 24.61 10.16
C LEU A 24 26.78 23.18 10.54
N TRP A 25 26.69 22.86 11.83
CA TRP A 25 26.30 21.54 12.31
C TRP A 25 24.84 21.27 11.94
N GLY A 26 23.92 22.20 12.21
CA GLY A 26 22.52 22.04 11.83
C GLY A 26 22.32 21.84 10.33
N GLY A 27 23.07 22.59 9.51
CA GLY A 27 23.11 22.40 8.07
C GLY A 27 23.66 21.01 7.68
N LEU A 28 24.80 20.61 8.23
CA LEU A 28 25.35 19.26 8.03
C LEU A 28 24.35 18.17 8.44
N GLN A 29 23.65 18.35 9.56
CA GLN A 29 22.66 17.39 10.04
C GLN A 29 21.46 17.36 9.11
N ALA A 30 20.96 18.50 8.63
CA ALA A 30 19.90 18.55 7.63
C ALA A 30 20.30 17.82 6.33
N PHE A 31 21.57 17.96 5.90
CA PHE A 31 22.11 17.25 4.73
C PHE A 31 22.33 15.74 4.95
N HIS A 32 22.52 15.27 6.18
CA HIS A 32 22.68 13.84 6.48
C HIS A 32 21.37 13.18 6.92
N SER A 33 20.37 13.95 7.36
CA SER A 33 19.08 13.42 7.80
C SER A 33 18.34 12.77 6.65
N ARG A 34 18.01 11.49 6.79
CA ARG A 34 17.33 10.70 5.76
C ARG A 34 16.03 11.37 5.32
N ARG A 35 15.81 11.40 4.00
CA ARG A 35 14.55 11.77 3.37
C ARG A 35 13.69 10.53 3.20
N GLU A 36 12.47 10.62 3.71
CA GLU A 36 11.49 9.53 3.66
C GLU A 36 10.12 10.07 3.24
N ALA A 37 9.25 9.21 2.72
CA ALA A 37 7.87 9.60 2.44
C ALA A 37 7.08 9.71 3.74
N PHE A 38 7.20 8.69 4.58
CA PHE A 38 6.50 8.56 5.84
C PHE A 38 7.50 8.32 6.99
N PRO A 39 7.16 8.68 8.24
CA PRO A 39 7.96 8.29 9.38
C PRO A 39 8.01 6.77 9.50
N ASN A 40 9.14 6.24 9.97
CA ASN A 40 9.26 4.81 10.22
C ASN A 40 8.41 4.41 11.44
N ILE A 41 7.21 3.90 11.19
CA ILE A 41 6.30 3.37 12.20
C ILE A 41 5.86 1.95 11.85
N ASP A 42 5.62 1.18 12.90
CA ASP A 42 4.95 -0.11 12.84
C ASP A 42 3.43 0.13 12.94
N PHE A 43 2.69 -0.54 12.07
CA PHE A 43 1.24 -0.38 12.00
C PHE A 43 0.49 -1.19 13.05
N ASP A 44 1.20 -1.92 13.92
CA ASP A 44 0.62 -2.85 14.92
C ASP A 44 -0.29 -3.91 14.28
N ILE A 45 0.02 -4.26 13.02
CA ILE A 45 -0.71 -5.23 12.22
C ILE A 45 0.25 -6.36 11.85
N VAL A 46 -0.16 -7.58 12.13
CA VAL A 46 0.52 -8.80 11.74
C VAL A 46 -0.37 -9.56 10.76
N THR A 47 0.19 -10.02 9.66
CA THR A 47 -0.51 -10.90 8.73
C THR A 47 0.07 -12.32 8.80
N VAL A 48 -0.82 -13.31 8.76
CA VAL A 48 -0.46 -14.72 8.63
C VAL A 48 -1.07 -15.21 7.32
N VAL A 49 -0.21 -15.64 6.39
CA VAL A 49 -0.64 -16.18 5.10
C VAL A 49 -0.19 -17.62 4.99
N THR A 50 -1.11 -18.50 4.65
CA THR A 50 -0.85 -19.93 4.46
C THR A 50 -1.44 -20.37 3.13
N LEU A 51 -0.62 -20.96 2.27
CA LEU A 51 -1.06 -21.43 0.95
C LEU A 51 -1.41 -22.93 1.04
N TYR A 52 -2.59 -23.28 0.55
CA TYR A 52 -3.06 -24.66 0.44
C TYR A 52 -3.58 -24.92 -0.98
N PRO A 53 -2.70 -24.99 -2.00
CA PRO A 53 -3.10 -25.02 -3.40
C PRO A 53 -4.13 -26.12 -3.72
N GLY A 54 -5.18 -25.75 -4.47
CA GLY A 54 -6.24 -26.67 -4.91
C GLY A 54 -7.35 -26.95 -3.89
N ALA A 55 -7.25 -26.47 -2.65
CA ALA A 55 -8.29 -26.64 -1.64
C ALA A 55 -9.46 -25.64 -1.84
N SER A 56 -10.69 -26.12 -1.60
CA SER A 56 -11.88 -25.27 -1.59
C SER A 56 -11.89 -24.33 -0.37
N PRO A 57 -12.57 -23.17 -0.42
CA PRO A 57 -12.66 -22.25 0.72
C PRO A 57 -13.10 -22.90 2.04
N GLY A 58 -14.01 -23.90 1.98
CA GLY A 58 -14.46 -24.63 3.18
C GLY A 58 -13.43 -25.63 3.73
N GLU A 59 -12.61 -26.24 2.87
CA GLU A 59 -11.47 -27.06 3.31
C GLU A 59 -10.38 -26.20 3.93
N VAL A 60 -10.09 -25.03 3.34
CA VAL A 60 -9.15 -24.06 3.90
C VAL A 60 -9.63 -23.56 5.26
N GLU A 61 -10.92 -23.22 5.39
CA GLU A 61 -11.52 -22.82 6.67
C GLU A 61 -11.30 -23.89 7.74
N SER A 62 -11.72 -25.12 7.46
CA SER A 62 -11.74 -26.20 8.46
C SER A 62 -10.37 -26.79 8.79
N LEU A 63 -9.47 -26.89 7.81
CA LEU A 63 -8.17 -27.58 7.97
C LEU A 63 -6.99 -26.63 8.21
N VAL A 64 -7.14 -25.34 7.90
CA VAL A 64 -6.03 -24.37 7.99
C VAL A 64 -6.42 -23.17 8.84
N THR A 65 -7.47 -22.44 8.48
CA THR A 65 -7.84 -21.20 9.16
C THR A 65 -8.28 -21.45 10.61
N ASN A 66 -9.18 -22.40 10.86
CA ASN A 66 -9.67 -22.67 12.22
C ASN A 66 -8.54 -23.12 13.18
N PRO A 67 -7.68 -24.10 12.83
CA PRO A 67 -6.55 -24.46 13.70
C PRO A 67 -5.59 -23.30 13.99
N LEU A 68 -5.36 -22.42 13.01
CA LEU A 68 -4.53 -21.23 13.20
C LEU A 68 -5.21 -20.21 14.11
N GLU A 69 -6.51 -19.97 13.92
CA GLU A 69 -7.30 -19.07 14.78
C GLU A 69 -7.35 -19.57 16.23
N ASP A 70 -7.54 -20.87 16.45
CA ASP A 70 -7.54 -21.48 17.78
C ASP A 70 -6.21 -21.24 18.50
N GLY A 71 -5.08 -21.37 17.78
CA GLY A 71 -3.75 -21.08 18.31
C GLY A 71 -3.52 -19.59 18.59
N ILE A 72 -3.96 -18.71 17.68
CA ILE A 72 -3.81 -17.24 17.81
C ILE A 72 -4.68 -16.70 18.95
N GLN A 73 -5.85 -17.30 19.21
CA GLN A 73 -6.76 -16.89 20.28
C GLN A 73 -6.12 -16.98 21.68
N GLU A 74 -5.10 -17.84 21.86
CA GLU A 74 -4.38 -17.97 23.14
C GLU A 74 -3.40 -16.81 23.41
N VAL A 75 -3.13 -15.95 22.43
CA VAL A 75 -2.11 -14.91 22.53
C VAL A 75 -2.69 -13.64 23.15
N ASP A 76 -2.08 -13.19 24.25
CA ASP A 76 -2.42 -11.93 24.92
C ASP A 76 -1.93 -10.71 24.11
N GLY A 77 -2.65 -9.60 24.18
CA GLY A 77 -2.29 -8.34 23.50
C GLY A 77 -2.85 -8.18 22.08
N ILE A 78 -3.68 -9.11 21.61
CA ILE A 78 -4.43 -8.97 20.36
C ILE A 78 -5.75 -8.23 20.62
N LYS A 79 -6.01 -7.15 19.87
CA LYS A 79 -7.28 -6.41 19.93
C LYS A 79 -8.39 -7.13 19.14
N GLU A 80 -8.09 -7.47 17.90
CA GLU A 80 -8.96 -8.27 17.04
C GLU A 80 -8.15 -9.00 15.97
N TYR A 81 -8.67 -10.10 15.46
CA TYR A 81 -8.17 -10.74 14.26
C TYR A 81 -9.32 -11.04 13.29
N ARG A 82 -9.02 -10.90 12.01
CA ARG A 82 -9.94 -11.13 10.90
C ARG A 82 -9.29 -12.12 9.96
N SER A 83 -10.04 -13.14 9.55
CA SER A 83 -9.53 -14.12 8.60
C SER A 83 -10.40 -14.22 7.37
N SER A 84 -9.82 -14.67 6.28
CA SER A 84 -10.53 -15.05 5.06
C SER A 84 -9.95 -16.35 4.54
N SER A 85 -10.83 -17.32 4.34
CA SER A 85 -10.54 -18.58 3.68
C SER A 85 -10.97 -18.46 2.23
N LEU A 86 -9.99 -18.43 1.34
CA LEU A 86 -10.12 -18.27 -0.10
C LEU A 86 -9.74 -19.59 -0.79
N GLU A 87 -10.05 -19.71 -2.09
CA GLU A 87 -9.59 -20.84 -2.90
C GLU A 87 -8.06 -20.97 -2.81
N GLY A 88 -7.61 -22.08 -2.25
CA GLY A 88 -6.21 -22.42 -2.05
C GLY A 88 -5.38 -21.53 -1.11
N ARG A 89 -6.01 -20.67 -0.29
CA ARG A 89 -5.28 -19.70 0.55
C ARG A 89 -6.05 -19.32 1.82
N SER A 90 -5.37 -19.33 2.96
CA SER A 90 -5.82 -18.71 4.21
C SER A 90 -5.06 -17.41 4.44
N GLY A 91 -5.77 -16.34 4.80
CA GLY A 91 -5.19 -15.07 5.21
C GLY A 91 -5.79 -14.61 6.53
N ILE A 92 -4.96 -14.29 7.52
CA ILE A 92 -5.37 -13.77 8.83
C ILE A 92 -4.68 -12.43 9.05
N VAL A 93 -5.46 -11.38 9.32
CA VAL A 93 -5.00 -10.06 9.78
C VAL A 93 -5.22 -9.98 11.27
N ILE A 94 -4.16 -9.71 12.02
CA ILE A 94 -4.18 -9.54 13.46
C ILE A 94 -3.84 -8.09 13.75
N THR A 95 -4.71 -7.41 14.51
CA THR A 95 -4.47 -6.05 15.01
C THR A 95 -4.07 -6.16 16.47
N ILE A 96 -2.85 -5.72 16.79
CA ILE A 96 -2.34 -5.67 18.16
C ILE A 96 -3.03 -4.52 18.91
N ASP A 97 -3.24 -4.69 20.20
CA ASP A 97 -3.82 -3.66 21.05
C ASP A 97 -2.88 -2.44 21.14
N PRO A 98 -3.36 -1.23 20.76
CA PRO A 98 -2.53 -0.02 20.76
C PRO A 98 -2.06 0.41 22.16
N ASP A 99 -2.62 -0.14 23.24
CA ASP A 99 -2.18 0.13 24.61
C ASP A 99 -0.95 -0.71 25.02
N ILE A 100 -0.52 -1.67 24.19
CA ILE A 100 0.67 -2.48 24.40
C ILE A 100 1.94 -1.66 24.12
N THR A 101 2.90 -1.74 25.04
CA THR A 101 4.17 -1.01 24.95
C THR A 101 5.26 -1.78 24.20
N ASP A 102 5.26 -3.12 24.27
CA ASP A 102 6.19 -3.99 23.55
C ASP A 102 5.42 -4.85 22.54
N THR A 103 5.25 -4.31 21.34
CA THR A 103 4.57 -5.01 20.24
C THR A 103 5.42 -6.13 19.68
N SER A 104 6.74 -6.04 19.75
CA SER A 104 7.66 -7.06 19.25
C SER A 104 7.48 -8.39 19.99
N GLN A 105 7.27 -8.35 21.31
CA GLN A 105 6.94 -9.55 22.08
C GLN A 105 5.65 -10.21 21.59
N VAL A 106 4.59 -9.43 21.34
CA VAL A 106 3.31 -9.96 20.84
C VAL A 106 3.49 -10.59 19.45
N VAL A 107 4.30 -9.99 18.57
CA VAL A 107 4.62 -10.56 17.26
C VAL A 107 5.32 -11.91 17.39
N ASP A 108 6.29 -12.03 18.30
CA ASP A 108 7.01 -13.28 18.55
C ASP A 108 6.11 -14.35 19.20
N ASP A 109 5.18 -13.94 20.07
CA ASP A 109 4.17 -14.83 20.65
C ASP A 109 3.19 -15.32 19.58
N ILE A 110 2.74 -14.47 18.66
CA ILE A 110 1.93 -14.85 17.48
C ILE A 110 2.70 -15.84 16.62
N ARG A 111 3.98 -15.56 16.31
CA ARG A 111 4.81 -16.47 15.49
C ARG A 111 4.93 -17.83 16.15
N SER A 112 5.20 -17.85 17.46
CA SER A 112 5.31 -19.07 18.25
C SER A 112 3.98 -19.83 18.33
N ALA A 113 2.84 -19.14 18.42
CA ALA A 113 1.52 -19.76 18.41
C ALA A 113 1.23 -20.44 17.06
N VAL A 114 1.50 -19.76 15.94
CA VAL A 114 1.34 -20.30 14.58
C VAL A 114 2.25 -21.49 14.34
N GLU A 115 3.52 -21.44 14.78
CA GLU A 115 4.47 -22.55 14.62
C GLU A 115 4.12 -23.78 15.47
N ARG A 116 3.42 -23.58 16.59
CA ARG A 116 2.98 -24.64 17.50
C ARG A 116 1.64 -25.27 17.09
N THR A 117 0.90 -24.69 16.15
CA THR A 117 -0.37 -25.24 15.66
C THR A 117 -0.16 -26.63 15.05
N GLU A 118 -0.77 -27.64 15.67
CA GLU A 118 -0.77 -29.02 15.18
C GLU A 118 -2.00 -29.29 14.29
N GLY A 119 -1.95 -30.36 13.48
CA GLY A 119 -3.10 -30.81 12.68
C GLY A 119 -3.27 -30.13 11.32
N LEU A 120 -2.32 -29.29 10.92
CA LEU A 120 -2.26 -28.73 9.56
C LEU A 120 -1.91 -29.83 8.52
N PRO A 121 -2.48 -29.81 7.30
CA PRO A 121 -2.17 -30.81 6.27
C PRO A 121 -0.71 -30.74 5.80
N ASP A 122 -0.07 -31.89 5.53
CA ASP A 122 1.34 -31.95 5.08
C ASP A 122 1.60 -31.29 3.71
N VAL A 123 0.54 -31.02 2.93
CA VAL A 123 0.62 -30.50 1.55
C VAL A 123 0.64 -28.96 1.52
N ILE A 124 0.39 -28.28 2.64
CA ILE A 124 0.41 -26.81 2.68
C ILE A 124 1.84 -26.27 2.62
N GLU A 125 1.97 -25.05 2.10
CA GLU A 125 3.17 -24.26 2.38
C GLU A 125 3.16 -23.77 3.82
N LYS A 126 4.34 -23.62 4.43
CA LYS A 126 4.45 -23.18 5.82
C LYS A 126 3.79 -21.80 5.99
N PRO A 127 2.99 -21.59 7.06
CA PRO A 127 2.44 -20.28 7.37
C PRO A 127 3.54 -19.22 7.46
N VAL A 128 3.35 -18.10 6.76
CA VAL A 128 4.28 -16.97 6.79
C VAL A 128 3.67 -15.85 7.63
N VAL A 129 4.33 -15.55 8.75
CA VAL A 129 3.97 -14.45 9.65
C VAL A 129 4.76 -13.20 9.29
N THR A 130 4.06 -12.13 8.90
CA THR A 130 4.67 -10.87 8.46
C THR A 130 4.14 -9.70 9.27
N GLU A 131 5.03 -8.92 9.87
CA GLU A 131 4.69 -7.64 10.48
C GLU A 131 4.62 -6.55 9.40
N ILE A 132 3.54 -5.77 9.42
CA ILE A 132 3.34 -4.67 8.47
C ILE A 132 3.95 -3.41 9.06
N THR A 133 5.04 -2.97 8.44
CA THR A 133 5.78 -1.76 8.81
C THR A 133 5.92 -0.83 7.61
N SER A 134 6.11 0.46 7.88
CA SER A 134 6.37 1.44 6.83
C SER A 134 7.69 1.18 6.07
N SER A 135 8.65 0.46 6.65
CA SER A 135 9.92 0.12 6.01
C SER A 135 9.81 -0.88 4.86
N ARG A 136 8.72 -1.66 4.80
CA ARG A 136 8.42 -2.58 3.69
C ARG A 136 7.71 -1.91 2.52
N THR A 137 7.55 -0.57 2.53
CA THR A 137 6.89 0.13 1.43
C THR A 137 7.76 0.13 0.17
N PRO A 138 7.19 -0.21 -1.00
CA PRO A 138 7.84 -0.05 -2.30
C PRO A 138 8.33 1.36 -2.52
N VAL A 139 9.54 1.53 -3.05
CA VAL A 139 10.08 2.87 -3.36
C VAL A 139 9.91 3.24 -4.82
N ILE A 140 10.19 2.28 -5.71
CA ILE A 140 10.02 2.40 -7.15
C ILE A 140 9.84 1.00 -7.75
N GLU A 141 9.10 0.90 -8.84
CA GLU A 141 8.87 -0.33 -9.59
C GLU A 141 9.40 -0.17 -11.03
N TYR A 142 10.17 -1.15 -11.49
CA TYR A 142 10.69 -1.19 -12.86
C TYR A 142 10.00 -2.34 -13.61
N ALA A 143 9.15 -2.01 -14.58
CA ALA A 143 8.42 -2.98 -15.39
C ALA A 143 9.12 -3.19 -16.73
N LEU A 144 9.61 -4.40 -16.98
CA LEU A 144 10.18 -4.80 -18.28
C LEU A 144 9.08 -5.43 -19.13
N TYR A 145 8.95 -4.98 -20.37
CA TYR A 145 8.01 -5.53 -21.33
C TYR A 145 8.67 -5.62 -22.71
N ALA A 146 8.28 -6.64 -23.47
CA ALA A 146 8.70 -6.77 -24.86
C ALA A 146 7.81 -5.93 -25.78
N ASP A 147 8.38 -5.41 -26.85
CA ASP A 147 7.66 -4.81 -27.97
C ASP A 147 6.65 -5.83 -28.53
N PRO A 148 5.35 -5.50 -28.67
CA PRO A 148 4.32 -6.43 -29.15
C PRO A 148 4.61 -6.98 -30.55
N ASP A 149 5.33 -6.22 -31.37
CA ASP A 149 5.69 -6.59 -32.74
C ASP A 149 6.98 -7.41 -32.83
N ALA A 150 7.70 -7.57 -31.71
CA ALA A 150 8.92 -8.35 -31.64
C ALA A 150 8.64 -9.79 -31.19
N ASP A 151 9.29 -10.76 -31.84
CA ASP A 151 9.27 -12.19 -31.45
C ASP A 151 10.22 -12.43 -30.26
N THR A 152 9.94 -11.77 -29.13
CA THR A 152 10.69 -11.93 -27.89
C THR A 152 10.00 -12.97 -27.02
N ASP A 153 10.67 -14.09 -26.75
CA ASP A 153 10.14 -15.13 -25.88
C ASP A 153 10.05 -14.65 -24.42
N TYR A 154 9.08 -15.17 -23.66
CA TYR A 154 8.96 -14.93 -22.23
C TYR A 154 10.25 -15.33 -21.49
N ALA A 155 10.90 -16.40 -21.93
CA ALA A 155 12.18 -16.84 -21.37
C ALA A 155 13.27 -15.75 -21.49
N ASP A 156 13.34 -15.07 -22.64
CA ASP A 156 14.30 -13.99 -22.85
C ASP A 156 13.99 -12.78 -21.97
N LEU A 157 12.72 -12.39 -21.87
CA LEU A 157 12.27 -11.30 -20.99
C LEU A 157 12.61 -11.62 -19.52
N ARG A 158 12.32 -12.85 -19.06
CA ARG A 158 12.64 -13.33 -17.71
C ARG A 158 14.14 -13.32 -17.45
N ASN A 159 14.96 -13.76 -18.40
CA ASN A 159 16.41 -13.74 -18.29
C ASN A 159 16.96 -12.31 -18.16
N GLN A 160 16.42 -11.35 -18.93
CA GLN A 160 16.79 -9.94 -18.78
C GLN A 160 16.33 -9.38 -17.43
N ALA A 161 15.11 -9.70 -16.98
CA ALA A 161 14.63 -9.31 -15.67
C ALA A 161 15.49 -9.87 -14.53
N GLN A 162 15.94 -11.14 -14.59
CA GLN A 162 16.85 -11.73 -13.61
C GLN A 162 18.20 -11.00 -13.56
N ARG A 163 18.75 -10.65 -14.73
CA ARG A 163 19.99 -9.88 -14.82
C ARG A 163 19.83 -8.51 -14.17
N LEU A 164 18.73 -7.82 -14.44
CA LEU A 164 18.46 -6.52 -13.84
C LEU A 164 18.26 -6.64 -12.33
N GLU A 165 17.52 -7.64 -11.85
CA GLU A 165 17.35 -7.90 -10.43
C GLU A 165 18.69 -8.07 -9.72
N ASN A 166 19.59 -8.90 -10.28
CA ASN A 166 20.92 -9.12 -9.71
C ASN A 166 21.74 -7.82 -9.65
N LEU A 167 21.61 -6.93 -10.65
CA LEU A 167 22.24 -5.61 -10.63
C LEU A 167 21.64 -4.70 -9.57
N LEU A 168 20.30 -4.68 -9.44
CA LEU A 168 19.60 -3.87 -8.44
C LEU A 168 19.89 -4.32 -7.01
N LEU A 169 19.97 -5.63 -6.76
CA LEU A 169 20.31 -6.19 -5.44
C LEU A 169 21.71 -5.78 -4.95
N ASN A 170 22.62 -5.44 -5.87
CA ASN A 170 23.95 -4.94 -5.54
C ASN A 170 23.98 -3.45 -5.16
N VAL A 171 22.89 -2.71 -5.38
CA VAL A 171 22.80 -1.29 -5.02
C VAL A 171 22.72 -1.13 -3.50
N PRO A 172 23.62 -0.35 -2.87
CA PRO A 172 23.57 -0.10 -1.43
C PRO A 172 22.22 0.50 -1.01
N GLY A 173 21.56 -0.14 -0.03
CA GLY A 173 20.27 0.32 0.46
C GLY A 173 19.06 -0.40 -0.13
N VAL A 174 19.23 -1.25 -1.15
CA VAL A 174 18.20 -2.23 -1.55
C VAL A 174 18.15 -3.36 -0.49
N ALA A 175 16.96 -3.62 0.05
CA ALA A 175 16.73 -4.71 1.00
C ALA A 175 16.42 -6.01 0.26
N ARG A 176 15.48 -5.94 -0.69
CA ARG A 176 15.06 -7.03 -1.57
C ARG A 176 14.38 -6.47 -2.81
N ILE A 177 14.21 -7.33 -3.80
CA ILE A 177 13.38 -7.08 -4.97
C ILE A 177 12.17 -8.02 -4.88
N GLU A 178 10.96 -7.48 -5.03
CA GLU A 178 9.75 -8.29 -5.17
C GLU A 178 9.40 -8.40 -6.65
N ARG A 179 9.15 -9.63 -7.13
CA ARG A 179 8.88 -9.92 -8.54
C ARG A 179 7.37 -10.00 -8.78
N LYS A 180 6.87 -9.38 -9.84
CA LYS A 180 5.48 -9.54 -10.34
C LYS A 180 5.49 -9.99 -11.80
N GLY A 181 4.48 -10.76 -12.21
CA GLY A 181 4.46 -11.39 -13.54
C GLY A 181 5.54 -12.46 -13.74
N TRP A 182 6.20 -12.88 -12.65
CA TRP A 182 7.24 -13.89 -12.65
C TRP A 182 6.64 -15.29 -12.61
N ARG A 183 7.23 -16.21 -13.36
CA ARG A 183 6.87 -17.64 -13.40
C ARG A 183 8.13 -18.43 -13.11
N ASP A 184 8.03 -19.37 -12.17
CA ASP A 184 9.15 -20.22 -11.82
C ASP A 184 9.39 -21.27 -12.90
N ALA A 185 10.66 -21.62 -13.10
CA ALA A 185 11.05 -22.59 -14.11
C ALA A 185 10.61 -23.98 -13.66
N GLU A 186 9.99 -24.73 -14.57
CA GLU A 186 9.51 -26.08 -14.31
C GLU A 186 9.90 -27.00 -15.48
N ILE A 187 10.03 -28.29 -15.18
CA ILE A 187 10.10 -29.33 -16.21
C ILE A 187 8.77 -30.07 -16.22
N HIS A 188 8.03 -29.94 -17.32
CA HIS A 188 6.74 -30.59 -17.48
C HIS A 188 6.95 -31.98 -18.08
N VAL A 189 6.51 -33.00 -17.35
CA VAL A 189 6.40 -34.38 -17.83
C VAL A 189 4.93 -34.62 -18.18
N ASP A 190 4.59 -34.31 -19.42
CA ASP A 190 3.23 -34.36 -19.97
C ASP A 190 2.89 -35.78 -20.43
N LEU A 191 2.19 -36.52 -19.57
CA LEU A 191 1.75 -37.89 -19.75
C LEU A 191 0.68 -37.99 -20.85
N ASN A 192 0.82 -39.01 -21.70
CA ASN A 192 -0.20 -39.39 -22.67
C ASN A 192 -0.98 -40.61 -22.16
N PRO A 193 -2.29 -40.48 -21.84
CA PRO A 193 -3.08 -41.57 -21.27
C PRO A 193 -3.18 -42.80 -22.20
N ASN A 194 -3.25 -42.58 -23.51
CA ASN A 194 -3.32 -43.68 -24.49
C ASN A 194 -1.99 -44.46 -24.55
N ALA A 195 -0.86 -43.74 -24.42
CA ALA A 195 0.46 -44.38 -24.40
C ALA A 195 0.72 -45.12 -23.09
N LEU A 196 0.30 -44.56 -21.94
CA LEU A 196 0.34 -45.26 -20.65
C LEU A 196 -0.45 -46.56 -20.71
N ASP A 197 -1.65 -46.52 -21.27
CA ASP A 197 -2.52 -47.68 -21.45
C ASP A 197 -1.90 -48.75 -22.35
N ALA A 198 -1.38 -48.34 -23.52
CA ALA A 198 -0.76 -49.26 -24.48
C ALA A 198 0.47 -49.97 -23.89
N ASN A 199 1.16 -49.34 -22.94
CA ASN A 199 2.36 -49.88 -22.30
C ASN A 199 2.11 -50.46 -20.89
N TYR A 200 0.84 -50.55 -20.45
CA TYR A 200 0.46 -51.01 -19.11
C TYR A 200 1.24 -50.30 -17.98
N ALA A 201 1.37 -48.98 -18.10
CA ALA A 201 2.03 -48.11 -17.15
C ALA A 201 1.04 -47.15 -16.48
N THR A 202 1.40 -46.59 -15.32
CA THR A 202 0.57 -45.61 -14.60
C THR A 202 1.37 -44.35 -14.25
N SER A 203 0.66 -43.25 -14.01
CA SER A 203 1.25 -42.00 -13.53
C SER A 203 2.07 -42.19 -12.25
N GLY A 204 1.56 -42.95 -11.29
CA GLY A 204 2.29 -43.27 -10.04
C GLY A 204 3.58 -44.06 -10.26
N GLN A 205 3.67 -44.92 -11.28
CA GLN A 205 4.93 -45.59 -11.64
C GLN A 205 5.94 -44.60 -12.22
N VAL A 206 5.50 -43.64 -13.03
CA VAL A 206 6.36 -42.57 -13.57
C VAL A 206 6.92 -41.71 -12.43
N ILE A 207 6.07 -41.23 -11.52
CA ILE A 207 6.48 -40.42 -10.36
C ILE A 207 7.52 -41.17 -9.52
N ARG A 208 7.28 -42.46 -9.24
CA ARG A 208 8.21 -43.29 -8.49
C ARG A 208 9.57 -43.44 -9.19
N ALA A 209 9.56 -43.72 -10.50
CA ALA A 209 10.79 -43.85 -11.28
C ALA A 209 11.63 -42.56 -11.27
N LEU A 210 10.99 -41.40 -11.32
CA LEU A 210 11.67 -40.10 -11.22
C LEU A 210 12.28 -39.90 -9.82
N ARG A 211 11.53 -40.17 -8.76
CA ARG A 211 12.00 -40.06 -7.36
C ARG A 211 13.18 -40.98 -7.06
N GLU A 212 13.10 -42.23 -7.50
CA GLU A 212 14.16 -43.23 -7.26
C GLU A 212 15.43 -42.94 -8.07
N ARG A 213 15.31 -42.23 -9.19
CA ARG A 213 16.44 -41.84 -10.03
C ARG A 213 17.16 -40.59 -9.52
N ASN A 214 16.42 -39.57 -9.07
CA ASN A 214 16.96 -38.27 -8.66
C ASN A 214 17.54 -38.30 -7.24
N VAL A 215 18.67 -38.98 -7.04
CA VAL A 215 19.27 -39.22 -5.72
C VAL A 215 20.74 -38.79 -5.70
N ASN A 216 21.11 -38.03 -4.66
CA ASN A 216 22.48 -37.60 -4.38
C ASN A 216 22.80 -37.83 -2.89
N LEU A 217 23.32 -39.03 -2.59
CA LEU A 217 23.71 -39.42 -1.23
C LEU A 217 25.23 -39.30 -1.04
N PRO A 218 25.68 -38.75 0.11
CA PRO A 218 27.09 -38.82 0.48
C PRO A 218 27.47 -40.27 0.78
N GLY A 219 28.55 -40.75 0.18
CA GLY A 219 29.14 -42.06 0.42
C GLY A 219 30.15 -42.08 1.58
N GLY A 220 30.46 -40.90 2.16
CA GLY A 220 31.41 -40.72 3.25
C GLY A 220 32.86 -40.53 2.77
N ASP A 221 33.77 -40.45 3.72
CA ASP A 221 35.19 -40.23 3.47
C ASP A 221 35.96 -41.54 3.46
N LEU A 222 36.76 -41.75 2.41
CA LEU A 222 37.68 -42.85 2.26
C LEU A 222 39.09 -42.34 2.52
N ASP A 223 39.62 -42.63 3.71
CA ASP A 223 41.02 -42.37 4.05
C ASP A 223 41.89 -43.58 3.69
N ASN A 224 42.88 -43.37 2.82
CA ASN A 224 43.85 -44.40 2.44
C ASN A 224 45.23 -44.23 3.10
N GLY A 225 45.37 -43.29 4.05
CA GLY A 225 46.59 -43.02 4.81
C GLY A 225 47.48 -41.91 4.24
N GLU A 226 47.37 -41.59 2.95
CA GLU A 226 48.07 -40.44 2.33
C GLU A 226 47.11 -39.31 1.93
N ARG A 227 45.85 -39.65 1.62
CA ARG A 227 44.81 -38.70 1.22
C ARG A 227 43.44 -39.18 1.69
N GLU A 228 42.62 -38.21 2.05
CA GLU A 228 41.20 -38.38 2.31
C GLU A 228 40.43 -38.11 1.00
N LEU A 229 39.55 -39.04 0.62
CA LEU A 229 38.75 -38.98 -0.60
C LEU A 229 37.27 -38.99 -0.24
N ILE A 230 36.54 -37.94 -0.61
CA ILE A 230 35.08 -37.89 -0.43
C ILE A 230 34.42 -38.72 -1.52
N VAL A 231 33.66 -39.74 -1.14
CA VAL A 231 32.84 -40.54 -2.06
C VAL A 231 31.42 -39.98 -2.03
N ARG A 232 30.82 -39.74 -3.19
CA ARG A 232 29.42 -39.34 -3.33
C ARG A 232 28.78 -40.00 -4.55
N THR A 233 27.49 -40.32 -4.46
CA THR A 233 26.72 -40.81 -5.61
C THR A 233 26.16 -39.61 -6.38
N VAL A 234 26.33 -39.57 -7.70
CA VAL A 234 25.75 -38.52 -8.55
C VAL A 234 24.65 -39.16 -9.39
N GLY A 235 23.39 -38.86 -9.06
CA GLY A 235 22.21 -39.35 -9.77
C GLY A 235 21.20 -38.26 -10.11
N GLU A 236 21.49 -36.99 -9.81
CA GLU A 236 20.59 -35.86 -10.08
C GLU A 236 20.35 -35.67 -11.58
N PHE A 237 19.16 -35.19 -11.93
CA PHE A 237 18.84 -34.80 -13.30
C PHE A 237 19.46 -33.43 -13.64
N ASP A 238 20.11 -33.34 -14.80
CA ASP A 238 20.63 -32.08 -15.34
C ASP A 238 19.79 -31.52 -16.49
N THR A 239 19.16 -32.42 -17.28
CA THR A 239 18.48 -32.05 -18.53
C THR A 239 17.19 -32.83 -18.74
N ALA A 240 16.23 -32.25 -19.45
CA ALA A 240 14.99 -32.90 -19.87
C ALA A 240 15.22 -34.25 -20.59
N ARG A 241 16.29 -34.36 -21.39
CA ARG A 241 16.66 -35.62 -22.08
C ARG A 241 16.99 -36.77 -21.13
N GLN A 242 17.61 -36.49 -19.98
CA GLN A 242 17.87 -37.53 -18.99
C GLN A 242 16.56 -38.05 -18.39
N ILE A 243 15.59 -37.15 -18.14
CA ILE A 243 14.25 -37.49 -17.65
C ILE A 243 13.54 -38.39 -18.67
N GLU A 244 13.51 -38.04 -19.95
CA GLU A 244 12.92 -38.88 -21.02
C GLU A 244 13.48 -40.29 -21.06
N SER A 245 14.79 -40.44 -20.84
CA SER A 245 15.49 -41.73 -20.89
C SER A 245 15.29 -42.60 -19.64
N THR A 246 14.67 -42.08 -18.59
CA THR A 246 14.53 -42.77 -17.30
C THR A 246 13.65 -44.02 -17.46
N PRO A 247 14.12 -45.20 -17.00
CA PRO A 247 13.33 -46.42 -17.08
C PRO A 247 12.21 -46.44 -16.03
N ILE A 248 10.96 -46.63 -16.48
CA ILE A 248 9.79 -46.86 -15.60
C ILE A 248 9.79 -48.32 -15.12
N ARG A 249 10.04 -49.24 -16.05
CA ARG A 249 10.08 -50.70 -15.82
C ARG A 249 11.14 -51.32 -16.70
N SER A 250 11.76 -52.38 -16.20
CA SER A 250 12.76 -53.17 -16.92
C SER A 250 12.42 -54.66 -16.82
N ASN A 251 12.89 -55.45 -17.78
CA ASN A 251 12.75 -56.91 -17.75
C ASN A 251 14.12 -57.62 -17.73
N ASP A 252 14.10 -58.92 -17.43
CA ASP A 252 15.31 -59.74 -17.29
C ASP A 252 16.09 -59.90 -18.61
N THR A 253 15.49 -59.54 -19.74
CA THR A 253 16.13 -59.55 -21.06
C THR A 253 16.87 -58.25 -21.38
N GLY A 254 16.88 -57.29 -20.47
CA GLY A 254 17.54 -55.98 -20.63
C GLY A 254 16.73 -54.95 -21.42
N GLN A 255 15.47 -55.24 -21.76
CA GLN A 255 14.57 -54.24 -22.34
C GLN A 255 13.91 -53.45 -21.22
N TYR A 256 13.70 -52.16 -21.46
CA TYR A 256 13.04 -51.27 -20.51
C TYR A 256 12.07 -50.32 -21.22
N LEU A 257 11.11 -49.81 -20.46
CA LEU A 257 10.16 -48.79 -20.89
C LEU A 257 10.64 -47.42 -20.40
N PRO A 258 11.17 -46.55 -21.27
CA PRO A 258 11.56 -45.19 -20.90
C PRO A 258 10.34 -44.27 -20.72
N ILE A 259 10.49 -43.20 -19.95
CA ILE A 259 9.45 -42.16 -19.79
C ILE A 259 9.05 -41.54 -21.13
N GLY A 260 10.00 -41.28 -22.03
CA GLY A 260 9.74 -40.71 -23.35
C GLY A 260 8.82 -41.54 -24.26
N ARG A 261 8.51 -42.80 -23.90
CA ARG A 261 7.51 -43.63 -24.60
C ARG A 261 6.07 -43.36 -24.16
N VAL A 262 5.87 -42.77 -22.99
CA VAL A 262 4.53 -42.55 -22.39
C VAL A 262 4.27 -41.08 -22.06
N ALA A 263 5.27 -40.21 -22.16
CA ALA A 263 5.18 -38.80 -21.85
C ALA A 263 6.09 -37.98 -22.78
N SER A 264 5.73 -36.72 -23.02
CA SER A 264 6.65 -35.70 -23.54
C SER A 264 7.27 -34.94 -22.37
N VAL A 265 8.57 -34.63 -22.45
CA VAL A 265 9.25 -33.86 -21.41
C VAL A 265 9.74 -32.55 -22.02
N GLN A 266 9.30 -31.44 -21.45
CA GLN A 266 9.65 -30.11 -21.93
C GLN A 266 10.05 -29.21 -20.77
N GLU A 267 11.06 -28.37 -20.99
CA GLU A 267 11.36 -27.26 -20.08
C GLU A 267 10.34 -26.16 -20.34
N GLY A 268 9.79 -25.60 -19.27
CA GLY A 268 8.76 -24.57 -19.33
C GLY A 268 8.75 -23.76 -18.04
N PHE A 269 7.60 -23.19 -17.75
CA PHE A 269 7.38 -22.39 -16.57
C PHE A 269 6.04 -22.75 -15.95
N GLU A 270 5.91 -22.52 -14.64
CA GLU A 270 4.65 -22.66 -13.91
C GLU A 270 3.51 -21.93 -14.63
N ASP A 271 2.28 -22.45 -14.53
CA ASP A 271 1.10 -21.78 -15.07
C ASP A 271 0.89 -20.44 -14.32
N PRO A 272 0.71 -19.30 -15.01
CA PRO A 272 0.67 -18.00 -14.36
C PRO A 272 -0.53 -17.90 -13.42
N LEU A 273 -0.27 -17.58 -12.14
CA LEU A 273 -1.31 -17.32 -11.15
C LEU A 273 -2.21 -16.15 -11.59
N TYR A 274 -1.59 -15.11 -12.14
CA TYR A 274 -2.20 -13.95 -12.78
C TYR A 274 -1.30 -13.45 -13.92
N LEU A 275 -1.86 -12.68 -14.84
CA LEU A 275 -1.16 -12.04 -15.94
C LEU A 275 -0.91 -10.58 -15.57
N GLU A 276 0.35 -10.18 -15.47
CA GLU A 276 0.76 -8.79 -15.24
C GLU A 276 0.92 -8.09 -16.60
N SER A 277 0.44 -6.85 -16.70
CA SER A 277 0.68 -6.01 -17.87
C SER A 277 0.93 -4.55 -17.48
N THR A 278 1.80 -3.87 -18.22
CA THR A 278 2.15 -2.46 -18.04
C THR A 278 1.96 -1.74 -19.36
N ARG A 279 1.10 -0.72 -19.40
CA ARG A 279 0.71 -0.05 -20.65
C ARG A 279 0.14 -0.98 -21.72
N GLY A 280 -0.63 -1.99 -21.30
CA GLY A 280 -1.04 -3.09 -22.19
C GLY A 280 0.12 -4.00 -22.63
N ILE A 281 1.31 -3.82 -22.10
CA ILE A 281 2.48 -4.65 -22.28
C ILE A 281 2.48 -5.89 -21.39
N ARG A 282 2.37 -7.16 -21.80
CA ARG A 282 2.70 -8.24 -20.83
C ARG A 282 4.11 -8.00 -20.28
N SER A 283 4.23 -7.92 -18.95
CA SER A 283 5.44 -7.40 -18.30
C SER A 283 5.89 -8.25 -17.12
N ILE A 284 7.17 -8.11 -16.78
CA ILE A 284 7.75 -8.58 -15.53
C ILE A 284 8.19 -7.34 -14.76
N SER A 285 7.60 -7.13 -13.58
CA SER A 285 7.91 -5.97 -12.75
C SER A 285 8.80 -6.34 -11.58
N LEU A 286 9.83 -5.52 -11.36
CA LEU A 286 10.76 -5.61 -10.24
C LEU A 286 10.50 -4.44 -9.30
N VAL A 287 9.94 -4.74 -8.13
CA VAL A 287 9.61 -3.76 -7.10
C VAL A 287 10.78 -3.62 -6.13
N VAL A 288 11.33 -2.41 -6.01
CA VAL A 288 12.47 -2.13 -5.13
C VAL A 288 11.97 -1.82 -3.72
N ILE A 289 12.34 -2.68 -2.76
CA ILE A 289 12.11 -2.45 -1.33
C ILE A 289 13.40 -1.93 -0.69
N LYS A 290 13.33 -0.79 -0.01
CA LYS A 290 14.50 -0.18 0.65
C LYS A 290 14.81 -0.82 2.00
N ARG A 291 16.08 -0.72 2.41
CA ARG A 291 16.49 -0.90 3.81
C ARG A 291 16.04 0.31 4.63
N GLU A 292 15.77 0.10 5.92
CA GLU A 292 15.37 1.18 6.84
C GLU A 292 16.37 2.34 6.88
N SER A 293 17.66 2.04 6.84
CA SER A 293 18.73 3.03 6.87
C SER A 293 18.91 3.80 5.56
N ALA A 294 18.25 3.40 4.46
CA ALA A 294 18.45 4.01 3.15
C ALA A 294 17.57 5.26 2.95
N ASP A 295 18.15 6.26 2.29
CA ASP A 295 17.47 7.46 1.83
C ASP A 295 16.70 7.19 0.53
N ILE A 296 15.44 7.62 0.45
CA ILE A 296 14.58 7.34 -0.71
C ILE A 296 15.10 8.03 -1.97
N ILE A 297 15.57 9.27 -1.87
CA ILE A 297 15.99 10.06 -3.03
C ILE A 297 17.27 9.49 -3.61
N ASP A 298 18.27 9.26 -2.74
CA ASP A 298 19.58 8.77 -3.18
C ASP A 298 19.45 7.36 -3.77
N LEU A 299 18.66 6.49 -3.13
CA LEU A 299 18.43 5.12 -3.60
C LEU A 299 17.79 5.09 -5.00
N VAL A 300 16.75 5.89 -5.25
CA VAL A 300 16.08 5.92 -6.56
C VAL A 300 17.01 6.48 -7.64
N ASP A 301 17.83 7.49 -7.31
CA ASP A 301 18.78 8.06 -8.26
C ASP A 301 19.91 7.05 -8.61
N GLU A 302 20.36 6.24 -7.64
CA GLU A 302 21.30 5.14 -7.87
C GLU A 302 20.70 3.99 -8.69
N THR A 303 19.50 3.50 -8.34
CA THR A 303 18.84 2.42 -9.10
C THR A 303 18.50 2.85 -10.53
N ARG A 304 18.05 4.10 -10.72
CA ARG A 304 17.83 4.68 -12.06
C ARG A 304 19.14 4.80 -12.85
N GLY A 305 20.27 5.05 -12.17
CA GLY A 305 21.60 4.97 -12.75
C GLY A 305 21.89 3.58 -13.33
N VAL A 306 21.73 2.54 -12.52
CA VAL A 306 21.94 1.13 -12.91
C VAL A 306 21.01 0.72 -14.04
N VAL A 307 19.72 1.08 -13.97
CA VAL A 307 18.74 0.75 -15.02
C VAL A 307 19.11 1.43 -16.34
N ARG A 308 19.55 2.70 -16.33
CA ARG A 308 19.99 3.38 -17.56
C ARG A 308 21.20 2.74 -18.22
N GLU A 309 22.15 2.25 -17.43
CA GLU A 309 23.30 1.51 -17.94
C GLU A 309 22.88 0.13 -18.48
N PHE A 310 22.02 -0.57 -17.75
CA PHE A 310 21.48 -1.87 -18.16
C PHE A 310 20.74 -1.78 -19.49
N MET A 311 19.83 -0.81 -19.66
CA MET A 311 19.04 -0.63 -20.89
C MET A 311 19.88 -0.33 -22.14
N GLN A 312 21.15 0.09 -22.00
CA GLN A 312 22.08 0.22 -23.13
C GLN A 312 22.62 -1.13 -23.64
N THR A 313 22.50 -2.19 -22.83
CA THR A 313 23.00 -3.54 -23.13
C THR A 313 21.90 -4.52 -23.53
N VAL A 314 20.64 -4.12 -23.36
CA VAL A 314 19.44 -4.93 -23.63
C VAL A 314 19.05 -4.78 -25.11
N PRO A 315 18.48 -5.81 -25.75
CA PRO A 315 17.93 -5.70 -27.10
C PRO A 315 16.92 -4.56 -27.25
N GLU A 316 16.88 -3.90 -28.42
CA GLU A 316 15.93 -2.80 -28.69
C GLU A 316 14.45 -3.23 -28.57
N SER A 317 14.16 -4.53 -28.65
CA SER A 317 12.82 -5.11 -28.48
C SER A 317 12.32 -5.12 -27.04
N ILE A 318 13.15 -4.82 -26.04
CA ILE A 318 12.73 -4.79 -24.63
C ILE A 318 12.75 -3.35 -24.14
N HIS A 319 11.62 -2.94 -23.58
CA HIS A 319 11.41 -1.63 -23.01
C HIS A 319 11.19 -1.72 -21.51
N MET A 320 11.29 -0.56 -20.86
CA MET A 320 11.12 -0.44 -19.42
C MET A 320 10.25 0.77 -19.10
N ALA A 321 9.31 0.59 -18.17
CA ALA A 321 8.54 1.66 -17.57
C ALA A 321 8.86 1.77 -16.08
N GLU A 322 9.02 3.00 -15.60
CA GLU A 322 9.07 3.30 -14.17
C GLU A 322 7.63 3.47 -13.67
N VAL A 323 7.30 2.78 -12.58
CA VAL A 323 5.96 2.78 -11.97
C VAL A 323 6.11 3.18 -10.51
N ASN A 324 5.18 4.01 -10.01
CA ASN A 324 5.06 4.35 -8.60
C ASN A 324 6.34 4.95 -7.96
N ASP A 325 6.97 5.95 -8.59
CA ASP A 325 8.15 6.63 -8.04
C ASP A 325 7.76 7.52 -6.84
N ILE A 326 7.99 7.00 -5.63
CA ILE A 326 7.70 7.72 -4.38
C ILE A 326 8.66 8.91 -4.17
N SER A 327 9.88 8.86 -4.74
CA SER A 327 10.88 9.92 -4.57
C SER A 327 10.40 11.25 -5.17
N TYR A 328 9.55 11.21 -6.20
CA TYR A 328 8.93 12.38 -6.81
C TYR A 328 8.16 13.22 -5.77
N PHE A 329 7.31 12.58 -4.96
CA PHE A 329 6.52 13.26 -3.94
C PHE A 329 7.40 13.88 -2.85
N VAL A 330 8.45 13.18 -2.43
CA VAL A 330 9.42 13.66 -1.43
C VAL A 330 10.18 14.87 -1.97
N LYS A 331 10.72 14.81 -3.19
CA LYS A 331 11.43 15.91 -3.87
C LYS A 331 10.53 17.15 -4.02
N ARG A 332 9.28 16.96 -4.44
CA ARG A 332 8.29 18.05 -4.59
C ARG A 332 7.99 18.73 -3.25
N ARG A 333 7.80 17.95 -2.17
CA ARG A 333 7.46 18.50 -0.85
C ARG A 333 8.64 19.19 -0.18
N LEU A 334 9.85 18.68 -0.37
CA LEU A 334 11.09 19.39 0.00
C LEU A 334 11.21 20.73 -0.73
N ARG A 335 10.92 20.75 -2.04
CA ARG A 335 10.93 21.99 -2.82
C ARG A 335 9.93 23.01 -2.27
N VAL A 336 8.72 22.57 -1.92
CA VAL A 336 7.69 23.44 -1.32
C VAL A 336 8.14 23.98 0.04
N LEU A 337 8.72 23.14 0.92
CA LEU A 337 9.27 23.59 2.20
C LEU A 337 10.35 24.66 1.99
N VAL A 338 11.30 24.42 1.09
CA VAL A 338 12.39 25.35 0.80
C VAL A 338 11.88 26.64 0.15
N SER A 339 10.98 26.54 -0.83
CA SER A 339 10.43 27.71 -1.53
C SER A 339 9.58 28.57 -0.61
N ASN A 340 8.69 27.95 0.17
CA ASN A 340 7.82 28.68 1.11
C ASN A 340 8.65 29.26 2.26
N GLY A 341 9.65 28.52 2.74
CA GLY A 341 10.59 29.02 3.75
C GLY A 341 11.37 30.23 3.26
N LEU A 342 11.88 30.20 2.03
CA LEU A 342 12.61 31.33 1.43
C LEU A 342 11.69 32.53 1.17
N GLN A 343 10.48 32.29 0.66
CA GLN A 343 9.47 33.35 0.47
C GLN A 343 9.09 33.99 1.80
N GLY A 344 8.82 33.18 2.83
CA GLY A 344 8.55 33.65 4.19
C GLY A 344 9.71 34.48 4.75
N LEU A 345 10.94 33.98 4.63
CA LEU A 345 12.15 34.70 5.04
C LEU A 345 12.26 36.06 4.34
N VAL A 346 12.07 36.11 3.02
CA VAL A 346 12.12 37.35 2.23
C VAL A 346 11.01 38.31 2.67
N LEU A 347 9.77 37.85 2.85
CA LEU A 347 8.65 38.67 3.29
C LEU A 347 8.89 39.26 4.68
N VAL A 348 9.43 38.47 5.61
CA VAL A 348 9.79 38.91 6.95
C VAL A 348 10.93 39.94 6.90
N VAL A 349 12.00 39.67 6.17
CA VAL A 349 13.12 40.61 6.00
C VAL A 349 12.64 41.94 5.41
N VAL A 350 11.80 41.89 4.37
CA VAL A 350 11.24 43.10 3.73
C VAL A 350 10.34 43.85 4.69
N SER A 351 9.44 43.15 5.39
CA SER A 351 8.56 43.76 6.40
C SER A 351 9.38 44.46 7.48
N LEU A 352 10.33 43.76 8.10
CA LEU A 352 11.19 44.32 9.13
C LEU A 352 12.08 45.44 8.60
N PHE A 353 12.51 45.40 7.34
CA PHE A 353 13.34 46.44 6.75
C PHE A 353 12.60 47.78 6.72
N PHE A 354 11.30 47.77 6.40
CA PHE A 354 10.48 48.99 6.39
C PHE A 354 10.23 49.56 7.79
N PHE A 355 10.07 48.72 8.81
CA PHE A 355 9.77 49.15 10.18
C PHE A 355 11.02 49.48 11.00
N MET A 356 12.04 48.61 10.98
CA MET A 356 13.19 48.65 11.89
C MET A 356 14.53 48.92 11.19
N GLY A 357 14.56 48.94 9.85
CA GLY A 357 15.77 49.15 9.06
C GLY A 357 16.68 47.91 8.96
N TRP A 358 17.55 47.91 7.95
CA TRP A 358 18.25 46.70 7.49
C TRP A 358 19.11 45.97 8.53
N ARG A 359 19.74 46.69 9.48
CA ARG A 359 20.64 46.08 10.48
C ARG A 359 19.88 45.13 11.41
N THR A 360 18.77 45.61 11.96
CA THR A 360 17.92 44.83 12.87
C THR A 360 17.22 43.71 12.11
N SER A 361 16.69 43.99 10.92
CA SER A 361 16.01 42.99 10.08
C SER A 361 16.92 41.82 9.71
N PHE A 362 18.18 42.09 9.37
CA PHE A 362 19.13 41.04 9.03
C PHE A 362 19.46 40.17 10.26
N MET A 363 19.57 40.74 11.45
CA MET A 363 19.86 39.98 12.67
C MET A 363 18.70 39.08 13.10
N VAL A 364 17.48 39.58 13.00
CA VAL A 364 16.28 38.77 13.23
C VAL A 364 16.18 37.65 12.19
N ALA A 365 16.45 37.96 10.92
CA ALA A 365 16.45 36.96 9.85
C ALA A 365 17.55 35.90 10.01
N LEU A 366 18.72 36.26 10.55
CA LEU A 366 19.78 35.32 10.88
C LEU A 366 19.36 34.35 12.00
N GLY A 367 18.45 34.77 12.89
CA GLY A 367 17.89 33.90 13.93
C GLY A 367 17.13 32.69 13.37
N ILE A 368 16.50 32.82 12.20
CA ILE A 368 15.71 31.74 11.58
C ILE A 368 16.61 30.53 11.22
N PRO A 369 17.71 30.66 10.43
CA PRO A 369 18.65 29.56 10.20
C PRO A 369 19.26 28.98 11.48
N VAL A 370 19.46 29.79 12.52
CA VAL A 370 20.04 29.33 13.80
C VAL A 370 19.04 28.45 14.55
N ALA A 371 17.78 28.90 14.64
CA ALA A 371 16.70 28.15 15.29
C ALA A 371 16.40 26.85 14.53
N LEU A 372 16.30 26.91 13.18
CA LEU A 372 16.11 25.71 12.36
C LEU A 372 17.31 24.77 12.43
N GLY A 373 18.55 25.29 12.37
CA GLY A 373 19.76 24.48 12.51
C GLY A 373 19.82 23.77 13.87
N SER A 374 19.48 24.47 14.94
CA SER A 374 19.35 23.89 16.29
C SER A 374 18.27 22.81 16.34
N ALA A 375 17.13 23.03 15.68
CA ALA A 375 16.07 22.03 15.58
C ALA A 375 16.53 20.78 14.83
N PHE A 376 17.25 20.91 13.70
CA PHE A 376 17.80 19.77 12.96
C PHE A 376 18.79 18.95 13.79
N ILE A 377 19.61 19.59 14.62
CA ILE A 377 20.52 18.89 15.55
C ILE A 377 19.70 18.03 16.52
N VAL A 378 18.69 18.61 17.17
CA VAL A 378 17.84 17.90 18.13
C VAL A 378 17.06 16.77 17.45
N MET A 379 16.46 17.04 16.29
CA MET A 379 15.75 16.02 15.50
C MET A 379 16.67 14.86 15.12
N GLY A 380 17.92 15.14 14.74
CA GLY A 380 18.93 14.13 14.45
C GLY A 380 19.22 13.21 15.65
N PHE A 381 19.36 13.79 16.85
CA PHE A 381 19.54 13.00 18.08
C PHE A 381 18.30 12.17 18.46
N MET A 382 17.12 12.66 18.11
CA MET A 382 15.85 11.95 18.34
C MET A 382 15.51 10.93 17.24
N GLY A 383 16.35 10.81 16.20
CA GLY A 383 16.10 9.90 15.07
C GLY A 383 14.96 10.34 14.13
N VAL A 384 14.50 11.59 14.22
CA VAL A 384 13.40 12.11 13.40
C VAL A 384 13.91 12.37 11.98
N THR A 385 13.31 11.69 11.00
CA THR A 385 13.65 11.84 9.57
C THR A 385 12.95 13.04 8.93
N ILE A 386 13.45 13.49 7.77
CA ILE A 386 12.78 14.52 6.97
C ILE A 386 11.76 13.81 6.09
N ASN A 387 10.50 13.85 6.49
CA ASN A 387 9.39 13.18 5.81
C ASN A 387 8.21 14.12 5.62
N LEU A 388 7.17 13.67 4.91
CA LEU A 388 6.02 14.51 4.59
C LEU A 388 5.39 15.18 5.81
N ILE A 389 5.31 14.46 6.93
CA ILE A 389 4.68 14.91 8.17
C ILE A 389 5.61 15.87 8.94
N SER A 390 6.90 15.54 9.07
CA SER A 390 7.85 16.44 9.72
C SER A 390 8.06 17.73 8.92
N MET A 391 8.07 17.65 7.58
CA MET A 391 8.10 18.82 6.70
C MET A 391 6.86 19.70 6.88
N PHE A 392 5.67 19.11 7.02
CA PHE A 392 4.46 19.89 7.30
C PHE A 392 4.57 20.64 8.65
N GLY A 393 5.04 19.97 9.70
CA GLY A 393 5.33 20.60 10.99
C GLY A 393 6.30 21.79 10.86
N MET A 394 7.40 21.61 10.10
CA MET A 394 8.36 22.70 9.83
C MET A 394 7.71 23.86 9.05
N ILE A 395 6.94 23.58 8.00
CA ILE A 395 6.24 24.62 7.21
C ILE A 395 5.33 25.45 8.10
N MET A 396 4.57 24.81 9.01
CA MET A 396 3.69 25.53 9.93
C MET A 396 4.47 26.44 10.89
N VAL A 397 5.64 26.02 11.36
CA VAL A 397 6.39 26.79 12.38
C VAL A 397 7.19 27.93 11.79
N ILE A 398 7.66 27.85 10.54
CA ILE A 398 8.48 28.92 9.92
C ILE A 398 7.83 30.30 10.07
N GLY A 399 6.51 30.40 9.93
CA GLY A 399 5.79 31.66 10.10
C GLY A 399 5.76 32.21 11.52
N ILE A 400 5.71 31.31 12.53
CA ILE A 400 5.62 31.67 13.96
C ILE A 400 7.02 31.85 14.57
N LEU A 401 8.06 31.23 13.98
CA LEU A 401 9.44 31.22 14.46
C LEU A 401 10.09 32.61 14.52
N VAL A 402 9.51 33.62 13.87
CA VAL A 402 10.10 34.97 13.85
C VAL A 402 9.44 35.90 14.87
N ASP A 403 8.23 35.59 15.34
CA ASP A 403 7.41 36.52 16.11
C ASP A 403 8.07 36.90 17.45
N ASP A 404 8.70 35.95 18.12
CA ASP A 404 9.44 36.16 19.37
C ASP A 404 10.65 37.08 19.16
N ALA A 405 11.45 36.83 18.12
CA ALA A 405 12.61 37.63 17.75
C ALA A 405 12.21 39.06 17.36
N ILE A 406 11.04 39.24 16.73
CA ILE A 406 10.47 40.57 16.40
C ILE A 406 10.14 41.33 17.69
N VAL A 407 9.45 40.69 18.65
CA VAL A 407 9.07 41.34 19.93
C VAL A 407 10.29 41.76 20.74
N VAL A 408 11.33 40.91 20.82
CA VAL A 408 12.59 41.26 21.50
C VAL A 408 13.30 42.40 20.79
N SER A 409 13.36 42.37 19.46
CA SER A 409 14.05 43.40 18.66
C SER A 409 13.34 44.74 18.71
N GLU A 410 12.00 44.75 18.69
CA GLU A 410 11.20 45.96 18.85
C GLU A 410 11.41 46.58 20.23
N ASN A 411 11.38 45.77 21.29
CA ASN A 411 11.58 46.30 22.64
C ASN A 411 13.02 46.80 22.86
N PHE A 412 14.01 46.11 22.30
CA PHE A 412 15.39 46.60 22.26
C PHE A 412 15.47 47.99 21.61
N TYR A 413 14.82 48.18 20.47
CA TYR A 413 14.82 49.45 19.76
C TYR A 413 14.07 50.55 20.53
N ARG A 414 12.96 50.22 21.19
CA ARG A 414 12.23 51.14 22.09
C ARG A 414 13.13 51.70 23.21
N TYR A 415 13.97 50.86 23.81
CA TYR A 415 14.94 51.33 24.81
C TYR A 415 16.05 52.19 24.21
N LEU A 416 16.50 51.86 22.99
CA LEU A 416 17.45 52.68 22.25
C LEU A 416 16.88 54.08 21.96
N GLU A 417 15.61 54.17 21.53
CA GLU A 417 14.90 55.44 21.30
C GLU A 417 14.70 56.26 22.58
N SER A 418 14.52 55.59 23.73
CA SER A 418 14.43 56.24 25.04
C SER A 418 15.77 56.77 25.58
N GLY A 419 16.87 56.64 24.84
CA GLY A 419 18.18 57.19 25.17
C GLY A 419 19.11 56.27 25.98
N HIS A 420 18.78 54.99 26.14
CA HIS A 420 19.66 54.03 26.82
C HIS A 420 20.87 53.64 25.96
N THR A 421 21.96 53.23 26.61
CA THR A 421 23.14 52.70 25.88
C THR A 421 22.81 51.36 25.21
N VAL A 422 23.50 51.02 24.12
CA VAL A 422 23.24 49.77 23.34
C VAL A 422 23.27 48.52 24.23
N GLY A 423 24.20 48.44 25.18
CA GLY A 423 24.29 47.31 26.12
C GLY A 423 23.13 47.27 27.11
N GLU A 424 22.75 48.41 27.69
CA GLU A 424 21.61 48.50 28.60
C GLU A 424 20.28 48.22 27.89
N ALA A 425 20.13 48.69 26.66
CA ALA A 425 18.96 48.44 25.83
C ALA A 425 18.80 46.95 25.53
N ALA A 426 19.89 46.23 25.21
CA ALA A 426 19.85 44.79 24.98
C ALA A 426 19.49 44.00 26.25
N ILE A 427 20.03 44.37 27.41
CA ILE A 427 19.72 43.68 28.67
C ILE A 427 18.28 43.97 29.13
N LYS A 428 17.89 45.26 29.21
CA LYS A 428 16.55 45.64 29.70
C LYS A 428 15.46 45.28 28.70
N GLY A 429 15.72 45.50 27.41
CA GLY A 429 14.80 45.18 26.32
C GLY A 429 14.44 43.71 26.29
N THR A 430 15.42 42.81 26.32
CA THR A 430 15.14 41.37 26.40
C THR A 430 14.50 41.01 27.74
N ALA A 431 15.03 41.48 28.88
CA ALA A 431 14.54 41.07 30.20
C ALA A 431 13.07 41.41 30.47
N GLU A 432 12.55 42.50 29.91
CA GLU A 432 11.15 42.91 30.07
C GLU A 432 10.18 41.99 29.31
N VAL A 433 10.57 41.50 28.12
CA VAL A 433 9.67 40.72 27.26
C VAL A 433 9.80 39.21 27.46
N ILE A 434 10.75 38.72 28.26
CA ILE A 434 10.91 37.29 28.54
C ILE A 434 9.59 36.64 28.98
N ALA A 435 8.89 37.22 29.97
CA ALA A 435 7.68 36.62 30.49
C ALA A 435 6.53 36.59 29.45
N PRO A 436 6.24 37.69 28.73
CA PRO A 436 5.31 37.66 27.60
C PRO A 436 5.68 36.65 26.50
N VAL A 437 6.94 36.62 26.06
CA VAL A 437 7.41 35.73 24.98
C VAL A 437 7.38 34.26 25.42
N LEU A 438 7.79 33.96 26.65
CA LEU A 438 7.69 32.61 27.20
C LEU A 438 6.23 32.18 27.29
N ALA A 439 5.32 33.07 27.70
CA ALA A 439 3.90 32.78 27.75
C ALA A 439 3.32 32.47 26.37
N THR A 440 3.62 33.27 25.34
CA THR A 440 3.12 33.05 23.98
C THR A 440 3.62 31.71 23.41
N VAL A 441 4.93 31.44 23.50
CA VAL A 441 5.52 30.19 23.03
C VAL A 441 4.96 28.98 23.79
N THR A 442 4.86 29.08 25.13
CA THR A 442 4.31 27.99 25.94
C THR A 442 2.84 27.74 25.63
N THR A 443 2.02 28.78 25.34
CA THR A 443 0.63 28.58 24.92
C THR A 443 0.53 27.87 23.57
N THR A 444 1.41 28.17 22.63
CA THR A 444 1.48 27.45 21.35
C THR A 444 1.89 26.00 21.57
N ILE A 445 2.92 25.74 22.38
CA ILE A 445 3.32 24.39 22.79
C ILE A 445 2.15 23.66 23.45
N ALA A 446 1.42 24.30 24.38
CA ALA A 446 0.28 23.71 25.07
C ALA A 446 -0.90 23.41 24.14
N ALA A 447 -1.05 24.13 23.03
CA ALA A 447 -2.06 23.84 22.01
C ALA A 447 -1.73 22.59 21.19
N PHE A 448 -0.44 22.34 20.92
CA PHE A 448 0.02 21.17 20.15
C PHE A 448 0.34 19.94 21.01
N ALA A 449 0.72 20.12 22.27
CA ALA A 449 1.12 19.05 23.18
C ALA A 449 0.07 17.91 23.34
N PRO A 450 -1.25 18.17 23.36
CA PRO A 450 -2.24 17.09 23.45
C PRO A 450 -2.14 16.06 22.32
N MET A 451 -1.67 16.46 21.13
CA MET A 451 -1.51 15.57 19.98
C MET A 451 -0.42 14.51 20.18
N LEU A 452 0.53 14.73 21.10
CA LEU A 452 1.57 13.73 21.45
C LEU A 452 1.00 12.52 22.19
N PHE A 453 -0.16 12.67 22.84
CA PHE A 453 -0.79 11.63 23.65
C PHE A 453 -1.88 10.87 22.89
N MET A 454 -2.06 11.14 21.60
CA MET A 454 -3.00 10.39 20.77
C MET A 454 -2.47 8.96 20.58
N SER A 455 -3.31 7.97 20.88
CA SER A 455 -2.99 6.55 20.71
C SER A 455 -3.36 6.03 19.32
N GLY A 456 -2.91 4.80 19.03
CA GLY A 456 -3.16 4.11 17.76
C GLY A 456 -2.29 4.60 16.59
N ILE A 457 -2.46 3.97 15.44
CA ILE A 457 -1.70 4.22 14.20
C ILE A 457 -1.71 5.71 13.83
N PHE A 458 -2.89 6.35 13.91
CA PHE A 458 -3.04 7.77 13.58
C PHE A 458 -2.28 8.67 14.57
N GLY A 459 -2.28 8.33 15.85
CA GLY A 459 -1.48 9.00 16.87
C GLY A 459 0.01 8.90 16.59
N LYS A 460 0.51 7.71 16.20
CA LYS A 460 1.92 7.51 15.81
C LYS A 460 2.32 8.42 14.64
N PHE A 461 1.50 8.55 13.60
CA PHE A 461 1.76 9.49 12.49
C PHE A 461 1.68 10.96 12.93
N ILE A 462 0.60 11.35 13.59
CA ILE A 462 0.37 12.77 13.94
C ILE A 462 1.37 13.27 14.97
N SER A 463 1.83 12.43 15.90
CA SER A 463 2.77 12.80 16.98
C SER A 463 4.07 13.47 16.48
N VAL A 464 4.45 13.22 15.22
CA VAL A 464 5.62 13.83 14.58
C VAL A 464 5.41 15.34 14.36
N ILE A 465 4.19 15.80 14.04
CA ILE A 465 3.88 17.23 13.83
C ILE A 465 4.15 18.06 15.10
N PRO A 466 3.48 17.81 16.25
CA PRO A 466 3.69 18.59 17.45
C PRO A 466 5.12 18.42 17.97
N LEU A 467 5.76 17.26 17.79
CA LEU A 467 7.15 17.05 18.19
C LEU A 467 8.09 18.04 17.47
N VAL A 468 7.99 18.11 16.14
CA VAL A 468 8.80 19.04 15.32
C VAL A 468 8.49 20.49 15.68
N VAL A 469 7.20 20.82 15.84
CA VAL A 469 6.76 22.17 16.24
C VAL A 469 7.38 22.58 17.57
N ILE A 470 7.31 21.72 18.58
CA ILE A 470 7.84 21.99 19.92
C ILE A 470 9.36 22.14 19.88
N ILE A 471 10.07 21.26 19.16
CA ILE A 471 11.53 21.35 19.00
C ILE A 471 11.92 22.70 18.36
N CYS A 472 11.24 23.10 17.28
CA CYS A 472 11.50 24.37 16.61
C CYS A 472 11.19 25.58 17.49
N LEU A 473 10.07 25.58 18.22
CA LEU A 473 9.69 26.67 19.12
C LEU A 473 10.64 26.80 20.32
N VAL A 474 11.08 25.68 20.91
CA VAL A 474 12.08 25.68 21.98
C VAL A 474 13.43 26.17 21.46
N ALA A 475 13.84 25.74 20.26
CA ALA A 475 15.05 26.23 19.63
C ALA A 475 14.99 27.75 19.35
N SER A 476 13.85 28.26 18.88
CA SER A 476 13.58 29.69 18.69
C SER A 476 13.73 30.47 20.00
N LEU A 477 13.11 29.98 21.07
CA LEU A 477 13.16 30.61 22.38
C LEU A 477 14.60 30.73 22.91
N LEU A 478 15.41 29.67 22.71
CA LEU A 478 16.83 29.68 23.10
C LEU A 478 17.63 30.68 22.26
N GLU A 479 17.41 30.72 20.94
CA GLU A 479 18.03 31.70 20.05
C GLU A 479 17.68 33.14 20.48
N CYS A 480 16.39 33.40 20.67
CA CYS A 480 15.84 34.72 20.96
C CYS A 480 16.32 35.30 22.30
N PHE A 481 16.50 34.47 23.32
CA PHE A 481 16.95 34.92 24.64
C PHE A 481 18.47 34.98 24.82
N PHE A 482 19.23 34.15 24.12
CA PHE A 482 20.67 34.01 24.37
C PHE A 482 21.55 34.51 23.22
N ILE A 483 21.10 34.39 21.98
CA ILE A 483 21.90 34.68 20.78
C ILE A 483 21.55 36.06 20.22
N LEU A 484 20.26 36.30 19.94
CA LEU A 484 19.77 37.54 19.33
C LEU A 484 20.20 38.82 20.07
N PRO A 485 20.14 38.92 21.42
CA PRO A 485 20.50 40.16 22.11
C PRO A 485 21.98 40.53 21.93
N SER A 486 22.87 39.54 21.85
CA SER A 486 24.30 39.76 21.58
C SER A 486 24.53 40.22 20.14
N HIS A 487 23.79 39.66 19.18
CA HIS A 487 23.86 40.08 17.77
C HIS A 487 23.37 41.52 17.58
N LEU A 488 22.26 41.88 18.23
CA LEU A 488 21.74 43.25 18.23
C LEU A 488 22.73 44.23 18.89
N TYR A 489 23.43 43.80 19.95
CA TYR A 489 24.48 44.58 20.58
C TYR A 489 25.69 44.79 19.65
N ASP A 490 26.27 43.72 19.10
CA ASP A 490 27.48 43.77 18.27
C ASP A 490 27.27 44.61 16.99
N MET A 491 26.13 44.44 16.31
CA MET A 491 25.83 45.16 15.07
C MET A 491 25.61 46.66 15.31
N ASN A 492 25.13 47.05 16.49
CA ASN A 492 24.90 48.44 16.85
C ASN A 492 26.05 49.09 17.64
N ARG A 493 27.07 48.31 18.07
CA ARG A 493 28.23 48.85 18.81
C ARG A 493 29.12 49.78 17.97
N PHE A 494 29.15 49.58 16.65
CA PHE A 494 29.97 50.37 15.72
C PHE A 494 29.24 51.59 15.13
N GLY A 495 27.98 51.81 15.52
CA GLY A 495 27.26 53.07 15.28
C GLY A 495 27.71 54.19 16.21
N SER A 496 29.02 54.31 16.47
CA SER A 496 29.58 55.39 17.27
C SER A 496 29.84 56.59 16.36
N GLY A 497 28.94 57.58 16.36
CA GLY A 497 29.31 58.87 15.76
C GLY A 497 28.22 59.88 15.54
N GLN A 498 26.95 59.51 15.42
CA GLN A 498 25.93 60.51 15.11
C GLN A 498 24.62 60.23 15.86
N GLN A 499 24.26 61.20 16.70
CA GLN A 499 22.89 61.70 16.85
C GLN A 499 22.34 62.16 15.47
N GLU A 500 22.41 61.32 14.43
CA GLU A 500 21.78 61.60 13.14
C GLU A 500 20.32 61.18 13.29
N GLN A 501 19.50 62.20 13.55
CA GLN A 501 18.07 62.24 13.30
C GLN A 501 17.35 60.94 13.65
N MET A 502 16.96 60.85 14.93
CA MET A 502 15.76 60.13 15.37
C MET A 502 14.74 60.19 14.22
N LYS A 503 14.55 59.07 13.50
CA LYS A 503 13.47 59.01 12.52
C LYS A 503 12.20 59.27 13.32
N SER A 504 11.60 60.44 13.15
CA SER A 504 10.21 60.61 13.56
C SER A 504 9.44 59.46 12.92
N GLU A 505 8.36 58.99 13.58
CA GLU A 505 7.40 58.09 12.95
C GLU A 505 7.28 58.45 11.46
N SER A 506 7.42 57.45 10.59
CA SER A 506 7.23 57.64 9.15
C SER A 506 5.99 58.51 8.95
N ASN A 507 6.11 59.60 8.19
CA ASN A 507 5.03 60.58 8.02
C ASN A 507 3.70 59.91 7.59
N TRP A 508 3.78 58.78 6.89
CA TRP A 508 2.63 57.96 6.54
C TRP A 508 2.03 57.23 7.77
N PHE A 509 2.87 56.62 8.62
CA PHE A 509 2.42 55.91 9.82
C PHE A 509 1.81 56.87 10.85
N PHE A 510 2.42 58.03 11.07
CA PHE A 510 1.85 59.06 11.94
C PHE A 510 0.45 59.48 11.47
N ARG A 511 0.28 59.70 10.16
CA ARG A 511 -1.03 60.03 9.54
C ARG A 511 -2.03 58.90 9.70
N PHE A 512 -1.62 57.65 9.48
CA PHE A 512 -2.49 56.48 9.67
C PHE A 512 -2.93 56.35 11.13
N ARG A 513 -1.98 56.44 12.08
CA ARG A 513 -2.28 56.36 13.51
C ARG A 513 -3.26 57.44 13.93
N LYS A 514 -3.00 58.71 13.59
CA LYS A 514 -3.83 59.84 14.01
C LYS A 514 -5.18 59.92 13.31
N ASN A 515 -5.24 59.61 12.02
CA ASN A 515 -6.46 59.81 11.23
C ASN A 515 -7.34 58.56 11.13
N VAL A 516 -6.79 57.36 11.34
CA VAL A 516 -7.52 56.09 11.18
C VAL A 516 -7.56 55.31 12.49
N TYR A 517 -6.41 54.95 13.07
CA TYR A 517 -6.35 54.05 14.22
C TYR A 517 -6.88 54.68 15.51
N GLU A 518 -6.39 55.85 15.91
CA GLU A 518 -6.81 56.53 17.15
C GLU A 518 -8.32 56.86 17.16
N PRO A 519 -8.92 57.40 16.08
CA PRO A 519 -10.37 57.61 16.02
C PRO A 519 -11.16 56.30 16.10
N ALA A 520 -10.72 55.25 15.40
CA ALA A 520 -11.37 53.94 15.43
C ALA A 520 -11.28 53.28 16.82
N LEU A 521 -10.13 53.40 17.49
CA LEU A 521 -9.94 52.92 18.86
C LEU A 521 -10.81 53.71 19.84
N ALA A 522 -10.85 55.03 19.73
CA ALA A 522 -11.71 55.87 20.57
C ALA A 522 -13.19 55.51 20.39
N TYR A 523 -13.63 55.30 19.14
CA TYR A 523 -14.98 54.83 18.83
C TYR A 523 -15.28 53.46 19.46
N SER A 524 -14.33 52.52 19.34
CA SER A 524 -14.46 51.16 19.86
C SER A 524 -14.54 51.14 21.39
N LEU A 525 -13.72 51.95 22.06
CA LEU A 525 -13.70 52.08 23.52
C LEU A 525 -14.98 52.73 24.06
N GLN A 526 -15.51 53.74 23.35
CA GLN A 526 -16.79 54.38 23.72
C GLN A 526 -17.97 53.41 23.58
N ARG A 527 -17.91 52.45 22.64
CA ARG A 527 -18.97 51.49 22.35
C ARG A 527 -18.59 50.05 22.67
N ARG A 528 -17.82 49.83 23.74
CA ARG A 528 -17.28 48.50 24.13
C ARG A 528 -18.31 47.37 24.14
N GLY A 529 -19.54 47.63 24.62
CA GLY A 529 -20.60 46.61 24.67
C GLY A 529 -21.11 46.20 23.28
N TRP A 530 -21.24 47.16 22.36
CA TRP A 530 -21.65 46.90 20.98
C TRP A 530 -20.55 46.21 20.17
N ILE A 531 -19.28 46.59 20.39
CA ILE A 531 -18.13 45.91 19.78
C ILE A 531 -18.09 44.46 20.24
N LEU A 532 -18.27 44.21 21.54
CA LEU A 532 -18.23 42.86 22.12
C LEU A 532 -19.41 42.01 21.62
N LEU A 533 -20.62 42.59 21.56
CA LEU A 533 -21.77 41.94 20.92
C LEU A 533 -21.53 41.65 19.44
N GLY A 534 -20.86 42.54 18.72
CA GLY A 534 -20.46 42.33 17.32
C GLY A 534 -19.49 41.16 17.17
N PHE A 535 -18.47 41.07 18.04
CA PHE A 535 -17.53 39.95 18.05
C PHE A 535 -18.18 38.61 18.40
N VAL A 536 -19.05 38.60 19.42
CA VAL A 536 -19.82 37.40 19.79
C VAL A 536 -20.75 37.01 18.65
N GLY A 537 -21.41 37.99 18.02
CA GLY A 537 -22.24 37.77 16.83
C GLY A 537 -21.42 37.16 15.70
N LEU A 538 -20.24 37.70 15.39
CA LEU A 538 -19.34 37.19 14.36
C LEU A 538 -18.89 35.76 14.68
N LEU A 539 -18.56 35.46 15.94
CA LEU A 539 -18.16 34.11 16.36
C LEU A 539 -19.33 33.12 16.25
N ILE A 540 -20.54 33.51 16.66
CA ILE A 540 -21.73 32.68 16.49
C ILE A 540 -22.02 32.47 15.01
N THR A 541 -21.92 33.51 14.19
CA THR A 541 -22.10 33.42 12.74
C THR A 541 -21.02 32.53 12.11
N SER A 542 -19.75 32.61 12.52
CA SER A 542 -18.70 31.76 11.98
C SER A 542 -18.89 30.29 12.37
N VAL A 543 -19.30 30.02 13.62
CA VAL A 543 -19.62 28.65 14.07
C VAL A 543 -20.86 28.14 13.33
N PHE A 544 -21.89 28.97 13.16
CA PHE A 544 -23.08 28.62 12.40
C PHE A 544 -22.74 28.33 10.94
N LEU A 545 -21.91 29.15 10.29
CA LEU A 545 -21.45 28.92 8.91
C LEU A 545 -20.63 27.62 8.81
N GLN A 546 -19.76 27.31 9.78
CA GLN A 546 -19.03 26.06 9.81
C GLN A 546 -19.94 24.85 10.00
N ILE A 547 -20.99 24.96 10.81
CA ILE A 547 -21.97 23.87 11.01
C ILE A 547 -22.86 23.73 9.77
N ALA A 548 -23.26 24.85 9.14
CA ALA A 548 -24.17 24.85 8.01
C ALA A 548 -23.51 24.47 6.69
N PHE A 549 -22.23 24.79 6.50
CA PHE A 549 -21.51 24.61 5.23
C PHE A 549 -20.18 23.84 5.35
N GLY A 550 -19.77 23.47 6.56
CA GLY A 550 -18.49 22.79 6.78
C GLY A 550 -18.62 21.29 6.57
N ASN A 551 -18.10 20.79 5.46
CA ASN A 551 -17.98 19.35 5.23
C ASN A 551 -16.73 18.83 5.95
N PHE A 552 -16.91 17.96 6.94
CA PHE A 552 -15.80 17.29 7.62
C PHE A 552 -15.34 16.07 6.80
N LYS A 553 -14.15 16.17 6.20
CA LYS A 553 -13.50 15.04 5.53
C LYS A 553 -12.31 14.58 6.37
N LEU A 554 -12.38 13.37 6.93
CA LEU A 554 -11.36 12.83 7.83
C LEU A 554 -9.98 12.70 7.14
N PHE A 555 -9.96 12.36 5.85
CA PHE A 555 -8.74 12.26 5.05
C PHE A 555 -8.93 12.92 3.67
N PRO A 556 -8.21 13.99 3.33
CA PRO A 556 -8.12 14.45 1.94
C PRO A 556 -7.38 13.38 1.12
N GLY A 557 -7.86 13.10 -0.10
CA GLY A 557 -7.19 12.14 -0.99
C GLY A 557 -5.80 12.65 -1.35
N ALA A 558 -4.76 11.99 -0.85
CA ALA A 558 -3.37 12.41 -1.03
C ALA A 558 -2.62 11.59 -2.09
N ILE A 559 -3.23 10.52 -2.61
CA ILE A 559 -2.62 9.61 -3.57
C ILE A 559 -3.30 9.82 -4.92
N GLU A 560 -2.51 10.17 -5.92
CA GLU A 560 -2.92 10.42 -7.31
C GLU A 560 -3.02 9.08 -8.05
N THR A 561 -3.69 8.09 -7.43
CA THR A 561 -3.84 6.74 -7.99
C THR A 561 -5.30 6.31 -7.95
N LEU A 562 -5.81 5.89 -9.09
CA LEU A 562 -7.12 5.24 -9.22
C LEU A 562 -6.90 3.73 -9.30
N GLN A 563 -7.72 2.97 -8.59
CA GLN A 563 -7.80 1.53 -8.69
C GLN A 563 -9.11 1.15 -9.37
N VAL A 564 -9.02 0.36 -10.43
CA VAL A 564 -10.18 -0.21 -11.13
C VAL A 564 -10.25 -1.69 -10.80
N ARG A 565 -11.30 -2.12 -10.11
CA ARG A 565 -11.54 -3.54 -9.83
C ARG A 565 -12.61 -4.09 -10.77
N VAL A 566 -12.32 -5.26 -11.33
CA VAL A 566 -13.12 -5.90 -12.36
C VAL A 566 -13.47 -7.30 -11.88
N THR A 567 -14.76 -7.63 -11.88
CA THR A 567 -15.22 -9.01 -11.66
C THR A 567 -16.03 -9.49 -12.86
N ALA A 568 -15.44 -10.41 -13.60
CA ALA A 568 -16.08 -11.14 -14.67
C ALA A 568 -16.92 -12.33 -14.13
N PRO A 569 -17.75 -12.95 -14.97
CA PRO A 569 -18.39 -14.22 -14.66
C PRO A 569 -17.39 -15.34 -14.35
N THR A 570 -17.77 -16.24 -13.45
CA THR A 570 -16.90 -17.29 -12.89
C THR A 570 -16.61 -18.45 -13.86
N ASP A 571 -17.31 -18.50 -14.99
CA ASP A 571 -17.15 -19.45 -16.09
C ASP A 571 -16.14 -19.00 -17.16
N LEU A 572 -15.56 -17.80 -17.02
CA LEU A 572 -14.57 -17.28 -17.97
C LEU A 572 -13.12 -17.60 -17.53
N ASN A 573 -12.24 -17.77 -18.52
CA ASN A 573 -10.80 -17.96 -18.31
C ASN A 573 -10.06 -16.61 -18.14
N LYS A 574 -8.80 -16.68 -17.68
CA LYS A 574 -7.96 -15.51 -17.40
C LYS A 574 -7.76 -14.65 -18.65
N GLU A 575 -7.61 -15.28 -19.81
CA GLU A 575 -7.40 -14.62 -21.09
C GLU A 575 -8.63 -13.83 -21.53
N THR A 576 -9.85 -14.33 -21.27
CA THR A 576 -11.07 -13.56 -21.54
C THR A 576 -11.18 -12.37 -20.58
N THR A 577 -10.81 -12.54 -19.31
CA THR A 577 -10.74 -11.43 -18.34
C THR A 577 -9.69 -10.39 -18.71
N GLU A 578 -8.52 -10.81 -19.21
CA GLU A 578 -7.50 -9.92 -19.78
C GLU A 578 -8.12 -9.05 -20.90
N ARG A 579 -8.94 -9.62 -21.80
CA ARG A 579 -9.62 -8.83 -22.85
C ARG A 579 -10.57 -7.76 -22.31
N PHE A 580 -11.21 -7.96 -21.15
CA PHE A 580 -11.99 -6.90 -20.50
C PHE A 580 -11.07 -5.79 -19.99
N LEU A 581 -9.94 -6.14 -19.38
CA LEU A 581 -8.95 -5.14 -18.94
C LEU A 581 -8.42 -4.34 -20.13
N ARG A 582 -8.13 -5.00 -21.25
CA ARG A 582 -7.71 -4.36 -22.51
C ARG A 582 -8.70 -3.34 -23.04
N ALA A 583 -9.99 -3.65 -22.97
CA ALA A 583 -11.04 -2.72 -23.37
C ALA A 583 -11.05 -1.46 -22.47
N ILE A 584 -10.76 -1.61 -21.18
CA ILE A 584 -10.64 -0.49 -20.23
C ILE A 584 -9.34 0.29 -20.48
N GLU A 585 -8.22 -0.42 -20.67
CA GLU A 585 -6.91 0.17 -21.01
C GLU A 585 -6.97 1.03 -22.28
N HIS A 586 -7.71 0.59 -23.28
CA HIS A 586 -7.93 1.36 -24.51
C HIS A 586 -8.57 2.73 -24.25
N GLU A 587 -9.48 2.84 -23.27
CA GLU A 587 -10.05 4.13 -22.88
C GLU A 587 -9.08 4.95 -22.00
N ILE A 588 -8.25 4.28 -21.19
CA ILE A 588 -7.20 4.93 -20.39
C ILE A 588 -6.13 5.55 -21.31
N GLU A 589 -5.73 4.89 -22.39
CA GLU A 589 -4.74 5.38 -23.36
C GLU A 589 -5.17 6.66 -24.07
N LYS A 590 -6.48 6.94 -24.15
CA LYS A 590 -7.01 8.18 -24.74
C LYS A 590 -6.82 9.40 -23.82
N LEU A 591 -6.47 9.19 -22.54
CA LEU A 591 -6.20 10.30 -21.62
C LEU A 591 -4.93 11.04 -22.05
N PRO A 592 -4.92 12.38 -21.94
CA PRO A 592 -3.76 13.17 -22.32
C PRO A 592 -2.57 12.87 -21.37
N SER A 593 -1.36 12.98 -21.89
CA SER A 593 -0.11 12.79 -21.11
C SER A 593 0.07 13.82 -19.98
N SER A 594 -0.73 14.89 -19.97
CA SER A 594 -0.79 15.85 -18.87
C SER A 594 -1.56 15.32 -17.66
N GLU A 595 -2.35 14.25 -17.80
CA GLU A 595 -3.21 13.68 -16.75
C GLU A 595 -2.82 12.25 -16.36
N LEU A 596 -2.25 11.49 -17.30
CA LEU A 596 -1.84 10.09 -17.12
C LEU A 596 -0.31 9.99 -17.10
N ASP A 597 0.24 9.40 -16.04
CA ASP A 597 1.66 9.04 -15.95
C ASP A 597 1.88 7.61 -16.46
N THR A 598 1.24 6.62 -15.83
CA THR A 598 1.27 5.23 -16.29
C THR A 598 0.12 4.40 -15.71
N TYR A 599 -0.05 3.16 -16.19
CA TYR A 599 -1.00 2.20 -15.61
C TYR A 599 -0.44 0.78 -15.69
N VAL A 600 -0.85 -0.03 -14.72
CA VAL A 600 -0.53 -1.44 -14.60
C VAL A 600 -1.83 -2.20 -14.42
N SER A 601 -2.01 -3.28 -15.17
CA SER A 601 -3.18 -4.14 -15.12
C SER A 601 -2.80 -5.57 -14.79
N ARG A 602 -3.72 -6.27 -14.12
CA ARG A 602 -3.50 -7.61 -13.60
C ARG A 602 -4.76 -8.44 -13.80
N ALA A 603 -4.69 -9.45 -14.67
CA ALA A 603 -5.79 -10.38 -14.90
C ALA A 603 -5.57 -11.65 -14.08
N GLY A 604 -6.56 -12.08 -13.30
CA GLY A 604 -6.47 -13.25 -12.43
C GLY A 604 -6.33 -12.93 -10.94
N ILE A 605 -6.26 -11.64 -10.58
CA ILE A 605 -6.03 -11.19 -9.21
C ILE A 605 -6.73 -9.86 -8.94
N THR A 606 -7.22 -9.68 -7.72
CA THR A 606 -7.55 -8.37 -7.19
C THR A 606 -7.01 -8.26 -5.76
N GLN A 607 -6.31 -7.16 -5.49
CA GLN A 607 -5.67 -6.90 -4.19
C GLN A 607 -5.60 -5.39 -3.96
N LYS A 608 -5.76 -4.94 -2.72
CA LYS A 608 -5.66 -3.51 -2.38
C LYS A 608 -4.19 -3.06 -2.44
N ASP A 609 -3.35 -3.73 -1.68
CA ASP A 609 -1.92 -3.48 -1.59
C ASP A 609 -1.10 -4.78 -1.75
N ALA A 610 0.22 -4.70 -1.65
CA ALA A 610 1.10 -5.87 -1.83
C ALA A 610 1.02 -6.86 -0.65
N ASN A 611 0.68 -6.37 0.55
CA ASN A 611 0.62 -7.17 1.76
C ASN A 611 -0.82 -7.56 2.14
N ASP A 612 -1.80 -7.28 1.28
CA ASP A 612 -3.22 -7.61 1.48
C ASP A 612 -3.39 -9.13 1.62
N PRO A 613 -3.66 -9.66 2.82
CA PRO A 613 -3.79 -11.10 3.01
C PRO A 613 -5.10 -11.63 2.43
N PHE A 614 -6.07 -10.76 2.13
CA PHE A 614 -7.36 -11.07 1.53
C PHE A 614 -7.35 -10.94 -0.01
N THR A 615 -6.16 -10.87 -0.60
CA THR A 615 -5.94 -10.93 -2.05
C THR A 615 -6.76 -12.06 -2.66
N ARG A 616 -7.70 -11.71 -3.55
CA ARG A 616 -8.53 -12.70 -4.26
C ARG A 616 -7.82 -13.07 -5.56
N ARG A 617 -7.66 -14.37 -5.79
CA ARG A 617 -7.11 -14.92 -7.05
C ARG A 617 -8.18 -15.74 -7.73
N GLY A 618 -8.24 -15.67 -9.05
CA GLY A 618 -9.24 -16.37 -9.83
C GLY A 618 -9.36 -15.80 -11.22
N SER A 619 -9.71 -16.65 -12.20
CA SER A 619 -9.80 -16.28 -13.61
C SER A 619 -10.76 -15.13 -13.88
N ASN A 620 -11.72 -14.90 -12.99
CA ASN A 620 -12.75 -13.89 -13.09
C ASN A 620 -12.37 -12.53 -12.49
N TYR A 621 -11.24 -12.41 -11.78
CA TYR A 621 -10.84 -11.14 -11.17
C TYR A 621 -9.86 -10.38 -12.06
N GLY A 622 -9.95 -9.05 -12.03
CA GLY A 622 -8.98 -8.16 -12.64
C GLY A 622 -8.81 -6.88 -11.83
N ASP A 623 -7.64 -6.28 -11.94
CA ASP A 623 -7.27 -5.05 -11.25
C ASP A 623 -6.43 -4.16 -12.16
N ILE A 624 -6.75 -2.87 -12.23
CA ILE A 624 -5.95 -1.86 -12.94
C ILE A 624 -5.59 -0.75 -11.96
N LYS A 625 -4.30 -0.48 -11.79
CA LYS A 625 -3.79 0.68 -11.07
C LYS A 625 -3.38 1.75 -12.08
N ILE A 626 -4.06 2.88 -12.02
CA ILE A 626 -3.83 4.04 -12.88
C ILE A 626 -3.11 5.10 -12.04
N TYR A 627 -1.88 5.42 -12.43
CA TYR A 627 -1.07 6.48 -11.84
C TYR A 627 -1.29 7.77 -12.63
N LEU A 628 -1.90 8.74 -11.96
CA LEU A 628 -2.22 10.03 -12.53
C LEU A 628 -1.11 11.03 -12.24
N THR A 629 -1.00 12.03 -13.09
CA THR A 629 -0.16 13.20 -12.81
C THR A 629 -0.73 14.03 -11.66
N PRO A 630 0.06 14.95 -11.09
CA PRO A 630 -0.40 15.75 -9.98
C PRO A 630 -1.67 16.56 -10.17
N GLU A 631 -2.54 16.58 -9.15
CA GLU A 631 -3.82 17.29 -9.20
C GLU A 631 -3.69 18.78 -9.51
N LEU A 632 -2.56 19.40 -9.16
CA LEU A 632 -2.27 20.80 -9.48
C LEU A 632 -1.82 21.03 -10.93
N ASP A 633 -1.33 19.99 -11.61
CA ASP A 633 -0.75 20.05 -12.96
C ASP A 633 -1.76 19.65 -14.05
N ARG A 634 -3.00 19.34 -13.66
CA ARG A 634 -4.07 18.79 -14.48
C ARG A 634 -5.35 19.60 -14.36
N GLU A 635 -6.15 19.59 -15.42
CA GLU A 635 -7.39 20.37 -15.48
C GLU A 635 -8.54 19.70 -14.71
N ARG A 636 -8.54 18.35 -14.66
CA ARG A 636 -9.64 17.55 -14.12
C ARG A 636 -9.29 16.90 -12.79
N SER A 637 -10.25 16.72 -11.89
CA SER A 637 -10.08 15.97 -10.63
C SER A 637 -10.01 14.46 -10.86
N ALA A 638 -9.43 13.69 -9.91
CA ALA A 638 -9.28 12.24 -10.09
C ALA A 638 -10.65 11.55 -10.18
N GLU A 639 -11.60 12.11 -9.45
CA GLU A 639 -13.01 11.78 -9.44
C GLU A 639 -13.67 12.02 -10.82
N GLU A 640 -13.37 13.14 -11.50
CA GLU A 640 -13.86 13.40 -12.86
C GLU A 640 -13.29 12.42 -13.89
N ILE A 641 -11.99 12.11 -13.81
CA ILE A 641 -11.36 11.12 -14.72
C ILE A 641 -11.95 9.73 -14.47
N ALA A 642 -12.12 9.34 -13.20
CA ALA A 642 -12.77 8.09 -12.84
C ALA A 642 -14.21 8.02 -13.37
N LEU A 643 -14.97 9.11 -13.27
CA LEU A 643 -16.32 9.20 -13.83
C LEU A 643 -16.31 9.03 -15.36
N GLN A 644 -15.43 9.75 -16.07
CA GLN A 644 -15.32 9.64 -17.53
C GLN A 644 -14.99 8.20 -17.98
N LEU A 645 -13.99 7.59 -17.36
CA LEU A 645 -13.60 6.20 -17.67
C LEU A 645 -14.76 5.25 -17.38
N ARG A 646 -15.41 5.40 -16.22
CA ARG A 646 -16.57 4.59 -15.81
C ARG A 646 -17.72 4.70 -16.80
N MET A 647 -17.96 5.88 -17.37
CA MET A 647 -18.97 6.09 -18.41
C MET A 647 -18.56 5.46 -19.73
N ALA A 648 -17.30 5.64 -20.15
CA ALA A 648 -16.77 5.10 -21.40
C ALA A 648 -16.75 3.56 -21.42
N THR A 649 -16.61 2.92 -20.26
CA THR A 649 -16.54 1.45 -20.13
C THR A 649 -17.84 0.82 -19.63
N ALA A 650 -18.91 1.61 -19.43
CA ALA A 650 -20.17 1.11 -18.88
C ALA A 650 -20.83 0.03 -19.76
N TYR A 651 -20.56 0.02 -21.08
CA TYR A 651 -21.08 -0.96 -22.03
C TYR A 651 -20.61 -2.41 -21.77
N LEU A 652 -19.56 -2.59 -20.98
CA LEU A 652 -19.05 -3.92 -20.60
C LEU A 652 -19.94 -4.60 -19.56
N LEU A 653 -20.66 -3.81 -18.75
CA LEU A 653 -21.51 -4.29 -17.66
C LEU A 653 -22.81 -4.89 -18.17
N ASP A 654 -23.35 -5.87 -17.43
CA ASP A 654 -24.70 -6.40 -17.65
C ASP A 654 -25.78 -5.30 -17.57
N ASP A 655 -26.87 -5.46 -18.32
CA ASP A 655 -27.91 -4.44 -18.56
C ASP A 655 -28.50 -3.89 -17.25
N ALA A 656 -28.72 -4.76 -16.25
CA ALA A 656 -29.28 -4.38 -14.96
C ALA A 656 -28.34 -3.47 -14.16
N VAL A 657 -27.04 -3.79 -14.16
CA VAL A 657 -26.00 -3.02 -13.47
C VAL A 657 -25.70 -1.73 -14.24
N GLN A 658 -25.68 -1.82 -15.57
CA GLN A 658 -25.48 -0.69 -16.46
C GLN A 658 -26.56 0.39 -16.26
N ALA A 659 -27.84 0.02 -16.14
CA ALA A 659 -28.92 0.97 -15.89
C ALA A 659 -28.77 1.72 -14.56
N GLN A 660 -28.35 1.03 -13.50
CA GLN A 660 -28.11 1.63 -12.18
C GLN A 660 -26.92 2.60 -12.21
N ILE A 661 -25.82 2.19 -12.84
CA ILE A 661 -24.61 3.01 -12.97
C ILE A 661 -24.83 4.20 -13.90
N THR A 662 -25.58 4.05 -14.99
CA THR A 662 -25.85 5.14 -15.93
C THR A 662 -26.64 6.28 -15.27
N LYS A 663 -27.66 5.93 -14.46
CA LYS A 663 -28.41 6.93 -13.68
C LYS A 663 -27.48 7.69 -12.72
N ARG A 664 -26.64 6.97 -11.97
CA ARG A 664 -25.65 7.59 -11.06
C ARG A 664 -24.67 8.48 -11.82
N ASN A 665 -24.16 8.01 -12.94
CA ASN A 665 -23.20 8.76 -13.75
C ASN A 665 -23.79 10.08 -14.24
N GLN A 666 -25.07 10.10 -14.63
CA GLN A 666 -25.77 11.33 -15.02
C GLN A 666 -25.92 12.31 -13.85
N GLU A 667 -26.27 11.81 -12.65
CA GLU A 667 -26.38 12.64 -11.44
C GLU A 667 -25.01 13.22 -11.01
N GLU A 668 -23.95 12.42 -11.04
CA GLU A 668 -22.57 12.87 -10.76
C GLU A 668 -22.06 13.84 -11.84
N TRP A 669 -22.39 13.63 -13.11
CA TRP A 669 -22.00 14.52 -14.21
C TRP A 669 -22.65 15.91 -14.07
N GLN A 670 -23.96 15.94 -13.85
CA GLN A 670 -24.72 17.17 -13.63
C GLN A 670 -24.13 18.00 -12.48
N TYR A 671 -23.52 17.34 -11.49
CA TYR A 671 -22.84 18.02 -10.40
C TYR A 671 -21.53 18.69 -10.83
N PHE A 672 -20.66 17.98 -11.57
CA PHE A 672 -19.37 18.54 -11.97
C PHE A 672 -19.51 19.64 -13.02
N TYR A 673 -20.40 19.44 -13.99
CA TYR A 673 -20.47 20.30 -15.19
C TYR A 673 -21.79 21.10 -15.31
N GLY A 674 -22.80 20.83 -14.48
CA GLY A 674 -24.10 21.51 -14.61
C GLY A 674 -24.75 21.28 -15.97
N ASP A 675 -25.49 22.29 -16.46
CA ASP A 675 -26.06 22.31 -17.82
C ASP A 675 -25.07 22.91 -18.85
N ASP A 676 -23.76 22.79 -18.63
CA ASP A 676 -22.75 23.38 -19.53
C ASP A 676 -22.80 22.73 -20.92
N PRO A 677 -23.16 23.47 -21.99
CA PRO A 677 -23.28 22.92 -23.34
C PRO A 677 -21.93 22.53 -23.97
N ASP A 678 -20.79 22.99 -23.43
CA ASP A 678 -19.46 22.65 -23.95
C ASP A 678 -18.92 21.30 -23.42
N HIS A 679 -19.58 20.71 -22.41
CA HIS A 679 -19.23 19.42 -21.81
C HIS A 679 -20.36 18.39 -22.07
N SER A 680 -20.30 17.66 -23.20
CA SER A 680 -21.31 16.64 -23.51
C SER A 680 -21.31 15.53 -22.43
N PRO A 681 -22.48 15.11 -21.92
CA PRO A 681 -22.60 14.18 -20.80
C PRO A 681 -22.13 12.77 -21.08
N LEU A 682 -21.79 12.42 -22.32
CA LEU A 682 -21.47 11.05 -22.69
C LEU A 682 -20.18 11.05 -23.54
N PRO A 683 -19.17 10.24 -23.20
CA PRO A 683 -18.06 9.99 -24.10
C PRO A 683 -18.59 9.42 -25.43
N GLU A 684 -17.87 9.62 -26.53
CA GLU A 684 -18.31 9.21 -27.89
C GLU A 684 -18.69 7.71 -27.97
N SER A 685 -18.07 6.88 -27.11
CA SER A 685 -18.39 5.45 -26.88
C SER A 685 -19.76 5.18 -26.28
N ALA A 686 -20.30 6.10 -25.48
CA ALA A 686 -21.63 6.02 -24.91
C ALA A 686 -22.70 6.67 -25.81
N GLU A 687 -22.35 7.61 -26.69
CA GLU A 687 -23.27 8.22 -27.67
C GLU A 687 -23.38 7.41 -28.98
N ASN A 688 -22.31 6.74 -29.40
CA ASN A 688 -22.26 5.98 -30.65
C ASN A 688 -21.69 4.56 -30.43
N PRO A 689 -22.54 3.53 -30.37
CA PRO A 689 -22.12 2.12 -30.24
C PRO A 689 -21.16 1.63 -31.34
N ASN A 690 -21.09 2.33 -32.49
CA ASN A 690 -20.15 2.01 -33.57
C ASN A 690 -18.71 2.53 -33.33
N SER A 691 -18.48 3.30 -32.27
CA SER A 691 -17.14 3.75 -31.87
C SER A 691 -16.42 2.75 -30.98
N ILE A 692 -17.12 1.71 -30.50
CA ILE A 692 -16.51 0.58 -29.81
C ILE A 692 -15.68 -0.21 -30.84
N PRO A 693 -14.37 -0.44 -30.61
CA PRO A 693 -13.57 -1.27 -31.49
C PRO A 693 -14.25 -2.64 -31.72
N SER A 694 -14.31 -3.09 -32.97
CA SER A 694 -14.98 -4.35 -33.33
C SER A 694 -14.47 -5.56 -32.54
N GLU A 695 -13.20 -5.50 -32.12
CA GLU A 695 -12.53 -6.48 -31.25
C GLU A 695 -13.19 -6.66 -29.87
N TYR A 696 -13.77 -5.60 -29.29
CA TYR A 696 -14.37 -5.62 -27.96
C TYR A 696 -15.90 -5.75 -27.96
N SER A 697 -16.54 -5.70 -29.14
CA SER A 697 -18.00 -5.81 -29.28
C SER A 697 -18.59 -7.08 -28.64
N GLY A 698 -17.88 -8.21 -28.69
CA GLY A 698 -18.30 -9.48 -28.10
C GLY A 698 -18.18 -9.58 -26.57
N LEU A 699 -17.72 -8.52 -25.90
CA LEU A 699 -17.58 -8.42 -24.45
C LEU A 699 -18.72 -7.62 -23.80
N SER A 700 -19.50 -6.89 -24.59
CA SER A 700 -20.57 -6.03 -24.08
C SER A 700 -21.63 -6.82 -23.31
N GLY A 701 -22.10 -6.29 -22.18
CA GLY A 701 -23.15 -6.91 -21.37
C GLY A 701 -22.73 -8.10 -20.49
N ARG A 702 -21.42 -8.38 -20.36
CA ARG A 702 -20.94 -9.64 -19.74
C ARG A 702 -20.26 -9.45 -18.39
N LEU A 703 -19.83 -8.25 -18.05
CA LEU A 703 -19.09 -7.98 -16.81
C LEU A 703 -20.06 -7.82 -15.62
N LYS A 704 -19.73 -8.44 -14.48
CA LYS A 704 -20.59 -8.40 -13.28
C LYS A 704 -20.38 -7.13 -12.47
N THR A 705 -19.12 -6.80 -12.14
CA THR A 705 -18.80 -5.60 -11.38
C THR A 705 -17.62 -4.85 -12.00
N LEU A 706 -17.70 -3.53 -11.92
CA LEU A 706 -16.68 -2.59 -12.36
C LEU A 706 -16.65 -1.41 -11.37
N GLU A 707 -15.61 -1.37 -10.56
CA GLU A 707 -15.47 -0.38 -9.48
C GLU A 707 -14.28 0.52 -9.77
N PHE A 708 -14.49 1.83 -9.68
CA PHE A 708 -13.42 2.82 -9.73
C PHE A 708 -13.29 3.44 -8.34
N GLU A 709 -12.16 3.19 -7.69
CA GLU A 709 -11.86 3.71 -6.37
C GLU A 709 -10.63 4.60 -6.42
N LYS A 710 -10.72 5.81 -5.86
CA LYS A 710 -9.53 6.63 -5.58
C LYS A 710 -8.85 6.06 -4.35
N LEU A 711 -7.58 5.69 -4.47
CA LEU A 711 -6.81 5.25 -3.31
C LEU A 711 -6.61 6.45 -2.37
N ALA A 712 -7.17 6.36 -1.16
CA ALA A 712 -6.97 7.38 -0.14
C ALA A 712 -5.67 7.11 0.65
N GLY A 713 -5.01 8.19 1.08
CA GLY A 713 -3.88 8.07 2.01
C GLY A 713 -4.39 7.82 3.43
N GLY A 714 -3.83 6.83 4.11
CA GLY A 714 -4.21 6.43 5.47
C GLY A 714 -4.70 4.99 5.56
N PRO A 715 -5.08 4.50 6.75
CA PRO A 715 -5.67 3.18 6.91
C PRO A 715 -6.97 3.06 6.08
N PRO A 716 -7.23 1.93 5.40
CA PRO A 716 -8.46 1.76 4.64
C PRO A 716 -9.68 1.81 5.56
N VAL A 717 -10.61 2.74 5.31
CA VAL A 717 -11.83 2.93 6.14
C VAL A 717 -13.08 2.23 5.58
N GLY A 718 -12.98 1.56 4.44
CA GLY A 718 -14.11 0.86 3.79
C GLY A 718 -15.17 1.81 3.22
N LYS A 719 -16.33 1.26 2.84
CA LYS A 719 -17.50 2.07 2.46
C LYS A 719 -18.04 2.84 3.68
N PRO A 720 -18.69 4.01 3.49
CA PRO A 720 -19.21 4.84 4.59
C PRO A 720 -20.12 4.12 5.61
N VAL A 721 -20.85 3.10 5.17
CA VAL A 721 -21.69 2.25 6.02
C VAL A 721 -21.26 0.79 5.85
N ALA A 722 -20.99 0.11 6.98
CA ALA A 722 -20.71 -1.32 7.01
C ALA A 722 -21.39 -1.95 8.23
N ILE A 723 -22.21 -2.97 7.98
CA ILE A 723 -22.91 -3.77 8.99
C ILE A 723 -22.23 -5.13 9.02
N GLU A 724 -21.58 -5.44 10.13
CA GLU A 724 -20.92 -6.71 10.38
C GLU A 724 -21.84 -7.62 11.18
N ILE A 725 -22.10 -8.81 10.66
CA ILE A 725 -22.97 -9.80 11.28
C ILE A 725 -22.13 -11.03 11.58
N THR A 726 -22.07 -11.45 12.84
CA THR A 726 -21.23 -12.58 13.26
C THR A 726 -22.07 -13.72 13.84
N GLY A 727 -21.72 -14.97 13.51
CA GLY A 727 -22.55 -16.14 13.85
C GLY A 727 -21.92 -17.49 13.54
N SER A 728 -22.58 -18.58 13.92
CA SER A 728 -22.11 -19.96 13.70
C SER A 728 -22.75 -20.63 12.48
N ASP A 729 -24.02 -20.32 12.16
CA ASP A 729 -24.71 -20.86 10.97
C ASP A 729 -24.69 -19.84 9.82
N PHE A 730 -24.02 -20.22 8.75
CA PHE A 730 -23.84 -19.38 7.57
C PHE A 730 -25.15 -19.15 6.80
N THR A 731 -26.05 -20.13 6.78
CA THR A 731 -27.34 -20.00 6.07
C THR A 731 -28.16 -18.90 6.70
N ARG A 732 -28.16 -18.86 8.04
CA ARG A 732 -28.86 -17.83 8.80
C ARG A 732 -28.19 -16.46 8.68
N LEU A 733 -26.85 -16.39 8.63
CA LEU A 733 -26.14 -15.15 8.33
C LEU A 733 -26.62 -14.54 7.01
N LEU A 734 -26.78 -15.35 5.95
CA LEU A 734 -27.28 -14.87 4.66
C LEU A 734 -28.70 -14.31 4.73
N ASP A 735 -29.59 -14.93 5.51
CA ASP A 735 -30.95 -14.43 5.71
C ASP A 735 -30.97 -13.08 6.45
N ILE A 736 -30.13 -12.94 7.49
CA ILE A 736 -29.97 -11.69 8.23
C ILE A 736 -29.37 -10.61 7.32
N GLY A 737 -28.36 -10.95 6.53
CA GLY A 737 -27.74 -10.04 5.57
C GLY A 737 -28.75 -9.50 4.56
N LYS A 738 -29.61 -10.35 3.99
CA LYS A 738 -30.69 -9.92 3.10
C LYS A 738 -31.68 -8.97 3.78
N ALA A 739 -31.99 -9.18 5.06
CA ALA A 739 -32.85 -8.28 5.82
C ALA A 739 -32.20 -6.89 5.98
N TYR A 740 -30.90 -6.81 6.29
CA TYR A 740 -30.19 -5.52 6.33
C TYR A 740 -30.02 -4.88 4.95
N GLN A 741 -29.84 -5.65 3.88
CA GLN A 741 -29.84 -5.12 2.52
C GLN A 741 -31.20 -4.51 2.15
N ALA A 742 -32.31 -5.16 2.50
CA ALA A 742 -33.65 -4.61 2.31
C ALA A 742 -33.84 -3.32 3.11
N LEU A 743 -33.39 -3.30 4.37
CA LEU A 743 -33.42 -2.11 5.21
C LEU A 743 -32.64 -0.94 4.59
N LEU A 744 -31.42 -1.18 4.11
CA LEU A 744 -30.59 -0.15 3.49
C LEU A 744 -31.22 0.40 2.20
N ASN A 745 -31.91 -0.45 1.42
CA ASN A 745 -32.61 -0.02 0.20
C ASN A 745 -33.81 0.92 0.48
N GLU A 746 -34.36 0.88 1.70
CA GLU A 746 -35.47 1.76 2.10
C GLU A 746 -35.00 3.14 2.59
N LEU A 747 -33.71 3.31 2.88
CA LEU A 747 -33.17 4.57 3.38
C LEU A 747 -32.89 5.54 2.23
N GLU A 748 -33.41 6.76 2.32
CA GLU A 748 -33.08 7.83 1.38
C GLU A 748 -31.57 8.13 1.42
N PHE A 749 -31.00 8.43 0.26
CA PHE A 749 -29.58 8.77 0.05
C PHE A 749 -28.56 7.64 0.29
N VAL A 750 -29.01 6.41 0.51
CA VAL A 750 -28.15 5.21 0.55
C VAL A 750 -28.14 4.55 -0.84
N HIS A 751 -26.96 4.18 -1.33
CA HIS A 751 -26.79 3.55 -2.64
C HIS A 751 -25.61 2.55 -2.62
N ASP A 752 -25.44 1.80 -3.71
CA ASP A 752 -24.33 0.85 -3.87
C ASP A 752 -24.23 -0.16 -2.71
N ILE A 753 -25.40 -0.70 -2.33
CA ILE A 753 -25.55 -1.70 -1.28
C ILE A 753 -25.00 -3.03 -1.79
N ASP A 754 -24.02 -3.56 -1.09
CA ASP A 754 -23.30 -4.76 -1.46
C ASP A 754 -23.12 -5.69 -0.26
N SER A 755 -22.82 -6.96 -0.53
CA SER A 755 -22.48 -7.97 0.48
C SER A 755 -21.15 -8.59 0.11
N ASP A 756 -20.32 -8.87 1.12
CA ASP A 756 -19.07 -9.59 0.91
C ASP A 756 -19.27 -11.07 0.53
N TYR A 757 -20.51 -11.58 0.58
CA TYR A 757 -20.86 -12.89 0.06
C TYR A 757 -20.89 -12.92 -1.47
N VAL A 758 -19.95 -13.67 -2.04
CA VAL A 758 -19.89 -13.96 -3.47
C VAL A 758 -20.08 -15.46 -3.68
N GLU A 759 -20.97 -15.85 -4.60
CA GLU A 759 -21.09 -17.24 -5.01
C GLU A 759 -19.79 -17.73 -5.66
N GLY A 760 -19.27 -18.85 -5.18
CA GLY A 760 -18.07 -19.49 -5.71
C GLY A 760 -18.30 -20.18 -7.06
N LYS A 761 -17.22 -20.72 -7.62
CA LYS A 761 -17.26 -21.51 -8.86
C LYS A 761 -18.05 -22.81 -8.65
N GLN A 762 -18.46 -23.43 -9.76
CA GLN A 762 -18.94 -24.80 -9.72
C GLN A 762 -17.78 -25.73 -9.37
N GLU A 763 -17.99 -26.62 -8.41
CA GLU A 763 -17.03 -27.62 -7.95
C GLU A 763 -17.50 -29.01 -8.36
N VAL A 764 -16.56 -29.88 -8.72
CA VAL A 764 -16.82 -31.31 -8.91
C VAL A 764 -16.07 -32.08 -7.83
N ARG A 765 -16.81 -32.60 -6.85
CA ARG A 765 -16.25 -33.37 -5.75
C ARG A 765 -16.10 -34.83 -6.16
N VAL A 766 -14.88 -35.33 -6.11
CA VAL A 766 -14.54 -36.71 -6.43
C VAL A 766 -14.59 -37.55 -5.16
N HIS A 767 -15.68 -38.30 -4.96
CA HIS A 767 -15.81 -39.20 -3.83
C HIS A 767 -15.32 -40.60 -4.19
N VAL A 768 -14.33 -41.11 -3.46
CA VAL A 768 -13.85 -42.48 -3.66
C VAL A 768 -14.82 -43.46 -3.00
N ASN A 769 -15.32 -44.44 -3.75
CA ASN A 769 -16.06 -45.56 -3.20
C ASN A 769 -15.08 -46.53 -2.53
N GLU A 770 -14.86 -46.31 -1.23
CA GLU A 770 -13.90 -47.07 -0.41
C GLU A 770 -14.10 -48.58 -0.49
N LYS A 771 -15.35 -49.05 -0.56
CA LYS A 771 -15.66 -50.48 -0.63
C LYS A 771 -15.16 -51.09 -1.94
N VAL A 772 -15.42 -50.42 -3.07
CA VAL A 772 -15.01 -50.89 -4.39
C VAL A 772 -13.50 -50.75 -4.57
N ALA A 773 -12.91 -49.65 -4.09
CA ALA A 773 -11.47 -49.45 -4.10
C ALA A 773 -10.73 -50.53 -3.29
N ALA A 774 -11.22 -50.84 -2.07
CA ALA A 774 -10.66 -51.91 -1.24
C ALA A 774 -10.78 -53.29 -1.90
N GLN A 775 -11.92 -53.61 -2.52
CA GLN A 775 -12.09 -54.86 -3.29
C GLN A 775 -11.14 -54.95 -4.49
N ALA A 776 -10.83 -53.82 -5.12
CA ALA A 776 -9.86 -53.75 -6.20
C ALA A 776 -8.41 -53.80 -5.72
N GLY A 777 -8.14 -53.70 -4.41
CA GLY A 777 -6.80 -53.61 -3.84
C GLY A 777 -6.14 -52.25 -4.09
N ILE A 778 -6.93 -51.17 -4.07
CA ILE A 778 -6.50 -49.79 -4.33
C ILE A 778 -6.88 -48.94 -3.11
N SER A 779 -5.93 -48.15 -2.62
CA SER A 779 -6.17 -47.22 -1.51
C SER A 779 -6.76 -45.89 -1.99
N VAL A 780 -7.46 -45.18 -1.10
CA VAL A 780 -7.98 -43.83 -1.38
C VAL A 780 -6.85 -42.88 -1.79
N ALA A 781 -5.69 -42.97 -1.13
CA ALA A 781 -4.50 -42.18 -1.45
C ALA A 781 -4.03 -42.38 -2.90
N GLN A 782 -4.03 -43.62 -3.41
CA GLN A 782 -3.64 -43.90 -4.80
C GLN A 782 -4.64 -43.32 -5.81
N VAL A 783 -5.94 -43.31 -5.47
CA VAL A 783 -6.96 -42.69 -6.32
C VAL A 783 -6.78 -41.16 -6.33
N ALA A 784 -6.60 -40.57 -5.16
CA ALA A 784 -6.37 -39.14 -5.00
C ALA A 784 -5.11 -38.68 -5.74
N GLU A 785 -3.97 -39.37 -5.57
CA GLU A 785 -2.72 -39.08 -6.27
C GLU A 785 -2.92 -39.17 -7.79
N ALA A 786 -3.56 -40.23 -8.29
CA ALA A 786 -3.80 -40.38 -9.73
C ALA A 786 -4.69 -39.28 -10.32
N VAL A 787 -5.73 -38.85 -9.61
CA VAL A 787 -6.62 -37.74 -10.02
C VAL A 787 -5.86 -36.41 -9.98
N ASN A 788 -5.12 -36.14 -8.90
CA ASN A 788 -4.32 -34.93 -8.75
C ASN A 788 -3.25 -34.83 -9.86
N THR A 789 -2.47 -35.89 -10.08
CA THR A 789 -1.48 -35.96 -11.15
C THR A 789 -2.12 -35.74 -12.52
N ALA A 790 -3.31 -36.28 -12.79
CA ALA A 790 -3.94 -36.10 -14.10
C ALA A 790 -4.36 -34.65 -14.38
N LEU A 791 -4.71 -33.87 -13.36
CA LEU A 791 -5.26 -32.52 -13.52
C LEU A 791 -4.25 -31.43 -13.16
N ALA A 792 -4.05 -31.19 -11.86
CA ALA A 792 -3.16 -30.16 -11.34
C ALA A 792 -1.69 -30.48 -11.61
N GLY A 793 -1.36 -31.77 -11.58
CA GLY A 793 0.00 -32.27 -11.64
C GLY A 793 0.55 -32.58 -10.26
N THR A 794 1.66 -33.30 -10.23
CA THR A 794 2.32 -33.70 -8.99
C THR A 794 3.82 -33.46 -9.15
N VAL A 795 4.40 -32.69 -8.22
CA VAL A 795 5.85 -32.52 -8.13
C VAL A 795 6.46 -33.88 -7.75
N ALA A 796 7.12 -34.51 -8.72
CA ALA A 796 7.75 -35.79 -8.50
C ALA A 796 9.03 -35.60 -7.68
N THR A 797 9.87 -34.65 -8.08
CA THR A 797 11.13 -34.28 -7.44
C THR A 797 11.59 -32.93 -8.01
N SER A 798 12.64 -32.33 -7.47
CA SER A 798 13.17 -31.03 -7.91
C SER A 798 14.66 -31.14 -8.26
N ILE A 799 15.14 -30.23 -9.10
CA ILE A 799 16.54 -30.07 -9.47
C ILE A 799 17.05 -28.75 -8.91
N LYS A 800 18.19 -28.77 -8.23
CA LYS A 800 18.84 -27.54 -7.76
C LYS A 800 19.80 -27.00 -8.80
N ARG A 801 19.44 -25.88 -9.43
CA ARG A 801 20.36 -25.08 -10.25
C ARG A 801 20.99 -23.98 -9.36
N PRO A 802 22.12 -23.36 -9.77
CA PRO A 802 22.80 -22.36 -8.94
C PRO A 802 21.94 -21.16 -8.53
N GLU A 803 20.98 -20.75 -9.37
CA GLU A 803 20.15 -19.56 -9.14
C GLU A 803 18.69 -19.88 -8.79
N GLU A 804 18.22 -21.11 -9.01
CA GLU A 804 16.83 -21.50 -8.81
C GLU A 804 16.68 -23.01 -8.57
N GLU A 805 15.61 -23.40 -7.87
CA GLU A 805 15.14 -24.78 -7.79
C GLU A 805 14.08 -24.98 -8.88
N VAL A 806 14.21 -26.06 -9.65
CA VAL A 806 13.34 -26.35 -10.80
C VAL A 806 12.55 -27.61 -10.49
N ASP A 807 11.24 -27.48 -10.39
CA ASP A 807 10.35 -28.58 -10.09
C ASP A 807 10.09 -29.45 -11.33
N ILE A 808 10.13 -30.78 -11.14
CA ILE A 808 9.71 -31.75 -12.16
C ILE A 808 8.26 -32.12 -11.88
N VAL A 809 7.36 -31.51 -12.66
CA VAL A 809 5.91 -31.67 -12.51
C VAL A 809 5.42 -32.74 -13.48
N VAL A 810 4.85 -33.82 -12.95
CA VAL A 810 4.20 -34.86 -13.74
C VAL A 810 2.72 -34.53 -13.85
N ARG A 811 2.22 -34.40 -15.08
CA ARG A 811 0.80 -34.15 -15.34
C ARG A 811 0.33 -34.76 -16.65
N TYR A 812 -0.97 -34.80 -16.92
CA TYR A 812 -1.43 -35.19 -18.27
C TYR A 812 -1.24 -34.01 -19.24
N GLY A 813 -0.97 -34.32 -20.51
CA GLY A 813 -0.80 -33.30 -21.55
C GLY A 813 -2.00 -32.33 -21.62
N PRO A 814 -1.76 -31.04 -21.92
CA PRO A 814 -2.80 -30.00 -21.90
C PRO A 814 -4.00 -30.34 -22.81
N GLU A 815 -3.79 -31.04 -23.92
CA GLU A 815 -4.83 -31.50 -24.84
C GLU A 815 -5.84 -32.45 -24.19
N PHE A 816 -5.44 -33.14 -23.12
CA PHE A 816 -6.28 -34.09 -22.40
C PHE A 816 -6.99 -33.48 -21.19
N ARG A 817 -6.61 -32.28 -20.75
CA ARG A 817 -7.11 -31.64 -19.50
C ARG A 817 -8.27 -30.66 -19.73
N THR A 818 -8.85 -30.64 -20.93
CA THR A 818 -9.90 -29.68 -21.31
C THR A 818 -11.31 -30.11 -20.91
N ASP A 819 -11.53 -31.40 -20.61
CA ASP A 819 -12.83 -31.97 -20.27
C ASP A 819 -12.70 -32.97 -19.11
N LEU A 820 -13.70 -32.98 -18.22
CA LEU A 820 -13.88 -33.98 -17.15
C LEU A 820 -13.96 -35.42 -17.68
N ALA A 821 -14.21 -35.60 -18.98
CA ALA A 821 -14.06 -36.90 -19.65
C ALA A 821 -12.70 -37.56 -19.39
N ILE A 822 -11.65 -36.78 -19.07
CA ILE A 822 -10.32 -37.30 -18.75
C ILE A 822 -10.30 -38.25 -17.55
N LEU A 823 -11.22 -38.07 -16.60
CA LEU A 823 -11.34 -38.94 -15.42
C LEU A 823 -11.63 -40.40 -15.81
N ASN A 824 -12.17 -40.65 -17.01
CA ASN A 824 -12.38 -41.99 -17.54
C ASN A 824 -11.09 -42.65 -18.05
N SER A 825 -10.10 -41.84 -18.44
CA SER A 825 -8.81 -42.29 -18.97
C SER A 825 -7.78 -42.51 -17.87
N ILE A 826 -8.05 -42.07 -16.64
CA ILE A 826 -7.19 -42.32 -15.49
C ILE A 826 -7.31 -43.80 -15.13
N LYS A 827 -6.18 -44.50 -15.10
CA LYS A 827 -6.10 -45.90 -14.66
C LYS A 827 -5.08 -46.06 -13.55
N ILE A 828 -5.46 -46.88 -12.57
CA ILE A 828 -4.70 -47.12 -11.36
C ILE A 828 -4.35 -48.60 -11.31
N ALA A 829 -3.06 -48.89 -11.10
CA ALA A 829 -2.59 -50.26 -10.96
C ALA A 829 -2.95 -50.79 -9.56
N ASN A 830 -3.62 -51.94 -9.51
CA ASN A 830 -3.86 -52.63 -8.25
C ASN A 830 -2.64 -53.46 -7.79
N LEU A 831 -2.76 -54.14 -6.65
CA LEU A 831 -1.70 -55.01 -6.10
C LEU A 831 -1.22 -56.09 -7.08
N THR A 832 -2.09 -56.54 -7.99
CA THR A 832 -1.76 -57.53 -9.02
C THR A 832 -1.31 -56.91 -10.35
N GLN A 833 -1.03 -55.60 -10.38
CA GLN A 833 -0.63 -54.82 -11.56
C GLN A 833 -1.68 -54.74 -12.68
N ASN A 834 -2.95 -55.05 -12.38
CA ASN A 834 -4.06 -54.84 -13.29
C ASN A 834 -4.49 -53.37 -13.24
N LEU A 835 -4.74 -52.79 -14.41
CA LEU A 835 -5.17 -51.39 -14.54
C LEU A 835 -6.69 -51.29 -14.34
N ILE A 836 -7.10 -50.58 -13.29
CA ILE A 836 -8.50 -50.30 -12.97
C ILE A 836 -8.81 -48.85 -13.34
N PRO A 837 -9.82 -48.59 -14.17
CA PRO A 837 -10.27 -47.23 -14.48
C PRO A 837 -10.78 -46.50 -13.23
N ALA A 838 -10.36 -45.24 -13.05
CA ALA A 838 -10.73 -44.44 -11.88
C ALA A 838 -12.24 -44.22 -11.80
N ASN A 839 -12.94 -44.08 -12.92
CA ASN A 839 -14.40 -43.92 -12.98
C ASN A 839 -15.21 -45.06 -12.34
N ARG A 840 -14.61 -46.25 -12.15
CA ARG A 840 -15.25 -47.36 -11.40
C ARG A 840 -15.11 -47.21 -9.89
N LEU A 841 -14.14 -46.42 -9.46
CA LEU A 841 -13.76 -46.22 -8.07
C LEU A 841 -14.28 -44.90 -7.51
N ILE A 842 -14.74 -43.97 -8.35
CA ILE A 842 -15.16 -42.63 -7.95
C ILE A 842 -16.61 -42.34 -8.30
N GLU A 843 -17.25 -41.51 -7.47
CA GLU A 843 -18.54 -40.89 -7.69
C GLU A 843 -18.33 -39.38 -7.78
N LEU A 844 -18.82 -38.75 -8.86
CA LEU A 844 -18.71 -37.30 -9.05
C LEU A 844 -19.95 -36.62 -8.50
N ARG A 845 -19.76 -35.62 -7.64
CA ARG A 845 -20.85 -34.79 -7.12
C ARG A 845 -20.59 -33.34 -7.44
N ASN A 846 -21.52 -32.72 -8.15
CA ASN A 846 -21.46 -31.29 -8.42
C ASN A 846 -21.91 -30.51 -7.18
N GLY A 847 -21.14 -29.51 -6.80
CA GLY A 847 -21.43 -28.60 -5.71
C GLY A 847 -21.18 -27.15 -6.11
N ARG A 848 -21.67 -26.22 -5.29
CA ARG A 848 -21.30 -24.82 -5.34
C ARG A 848 -21.07 -24.36 -3.90
N GLY A 849 -19.90 -23.81 -3.63
CA GLY A 849 -19.52 -23.23 -2.34
C GLY A 849 -19.52 -21.70 -2.39
N PRO A 850 -19.32 -21.02 -1.24
CA PRO A 850 -18.97 -19.60 -1.22
C PRO A 850 -17.59 -19.38 -1.88
N ALA A 851 -17.37 -18.22 -2.50
CA ALA A 851 -16.06 -17.85 -3.06
C ALA A 851 -15.02 -17.57 -1.97
N SER A 852 -15.47 -17.11 -0.81
CA SER A 852 -14.67 -16.81 0.38
C SER A 852 -15.48 -17.01 1.64
N ILE A 853 -14.84 -17.42 2.73
CA ILE A 853 -15.45 -17.50 4.07
C ILE A 853 -14.65 -16.60 4.99
N ASN A 854 -15.29 -15.54 5.51
CA ASN A 854 -14.63 -14.54 6.34
C ASN A 854 -14.97 -14.78 7.81
N HIS A 855 -14.00 -14.64 8.71
CA HIS A 855 -14.23 -14.65 10.16
C HIS A 855 -13.78 -13.34 10.82
N LYS A 856 -14.34 -13.09 12.00
CA LYS A 856 -13.88 -12.09 12.96
C LYS A 856 -13.80 -12.76 14.33
N ASN A 857 -12.63 -12.75 14.95
CA ASN A 857 -12.36 -13.35 16.25
C ASN A 857 -12.87 -14.81 16.36
N GLY A 858 -12.56 -15.64 15.34
CA GLY A 858 -12.89 -17.07 15.32
C GLY A 858 -14.35 -17.39 14.97
N ARG A 859 -15.17 -16.40 14.60
CA ARG A 859 -16.57 -16.58 14.23
C ARG A 859 -16.82 -16.12 12.81
N ARG A 860 -17.65 -16.84 12.05
CA ARG A 860 -18.05 -16.44 10.70
C ARG A 860 -18.66 -15.05 10.69
N LEU A 861 -18.24 -14.27 9.71
CA LEU A 861 -18.58 -12.87 9.46
C LEU A 861 -19.25 -12.76 8.09
N LEU A 862 -20.33 -12.00 8.05
CA LEU A 862 -20.92 -11.47 6.82
C LEU A 862 -20.97 -9.94 6.95
N THR A 863 -20.46 -9.22 5.95
CA THR A 863 -20.46 -7.76 5.93
C THR A 863 -21.37 -7.25 4.82
N VAL A 864 -22.40 -6.52 5.22
CA VAL A 864 -23.25 -5.74 4.29
C VAL A 864 -22.76 -4.30 4.30
N SER A 865 -22.40 -3.77 3.14
CA SER A 865 -21.83 -2.42 3.01
C SER A 865 -22.65 -1.55 2.07
N ALA A 866 -22.62 -0.24 2.28
CA ALA A 866 -23.30 0.71 1.41
C ALA A 866 -22.58 2.06 1.36
N SER A 867 -22.72 2.72 0.23
CA SER A 867 -22.31 4.10 0.02
C SER A 867 -23.45 5.04 0.36
N ILE A 868 -23.12 6.29 0.71
CA ILE A 868 -24.10 7.32 1.03
C ILE A 868 -23.82 8.55 0.18
N ASP A 869 -24.86 9.30 -0.16
CA ASP A 869 -24.66 10.64 -0.69
C ASP A 869 -24.23 11.57 0.46
N GLU A 870 -22.90 11.75 0.61
CA GLU A 870 -22.29 12.59 1.65
C GLU A 870 -22.70 14.07 1.57
N ARG A 871 -23.42 14.48 0.51
CA ARG A 871 -23.92 15.85 0.33
C ARG A 871 -25.25 16.08 1.04
N GLU A 872 -26.13 15.07 1.03
CA GLU A 872 -27.50 15.17 1.55
C GLU A 872 -27.65 14.48 2.91
N THR A 873 -26.81 13.48 3.21
CA THR A 873 -26.84 12.75 4.47
C THR A 873 -25.45 12.55 5.06
N SER A 874 -25.40 12.07 6.31
CA SER A 874 -24.16 11.71 6.97
C SER A 874 -24.19 10.27 7.45
N ALA A 875 -23.02 9.63 7.55
CA ALA A 875 -22.91 8.26 8.06
C ALA A 875 -23.55 8.12 9.47
N ALA A 876 -23.45 9.17 10.30
CA ALA A 876 -24.07 9.21 11.63
C ALA A 876 -25.61 9.22 11.57
N ALA A 877 -26.21 9.95 10.63
CA ALA A 877 -27.66 9.98 10.45
C ALA A 877 -28.18 8.60 9.99
N ILE A 878 -27.49 7.97 9.03
CA ILE A 878 -27.82 6.62 8.55
C ILE A 878 -27.64 5.57 9.65
N ALA A 879 -26.55 5.62 10.42
CA ALA A 879 -26.33 4.73 11.57
C ALA A 879 -27.46 4.83 12.60
N THR A 880 -27.96 6.04 12.87
CA THR A 880 -29.09 6.26 13.78
C THR A 880 -30.37 5.64 13.24
N ALA A 881 -30.64 5.76 11.94
CA ALA A 881 -31.80 5.15 11.28
C ALA A 881 -31.74 3.62 11.31
N ILE A 882 -30.55 3.03 11.10
CA ILE A 882 -30.31 1.59 11.21
C ILE A 882 -30.57 1.13 12.64
N HIS A 883 -29.98 1.78 13.65
CA HIS A 883 -30.18 1.41 15.06
C HIS A 883 -31.65 1.43 15.51
N ALA A 884 -32.47 2.34 14.97
CA ALA A 884 -33.89 2.41 15.28
C ALA A 884 -34.65 1.13 14.86
N ARG A 885 -34.21 0.47 13.78
CA ARG A 885 -34.84 -0.73 13.22
C ARG A 885 -34.10 -2.03 13.52
N ASP A 886 -32.83 -1.93 13.95
CA ASP A 886 -31.96 -3.05 14.33
C ASP A 886 -32.60 -3.98 15.38
N SER A 887 -33.27 -3.40 16.39
CA SER A 887 -33.95 -4.15 17.45
C SER A 887 -34.99 -5.16 16.93
N GLN A 888 -35.66 -4.88 15.81
CA GLN A 888 -36.64 -5.79 15.20
C GLN A 888 -35.95 -6.98 14.52
N ILE A 889 -34.82 -6.74 13.84
CA ILE A 889 -34.05 -7.79 13.16
C ILE A 889 -33.34 -8.68 14.20
N ARG A 890 -32.82 -8.10 15.28
CA ARG A 890 -32.13 -8.84 16.36
C ARG A 890 -33.04 -9.68 17.23
N GLN A 891 -34.29 -9.29 17.44
CA GLN A 891 -35.22 -10.01 18.32
C GLN A 891 -35.44 -11.46 17.86
N ASP A 892 -35.32 -11.72 16.56
CA ASP A 892 -35.45 -13.04 15.94
C ASP A 892 -34.09 -13.77 15.76
N ASN A 893 -32.98 -13.20 16.25
CA ASN A 893 -31.60 -13.62 15.95
C ASN A 893 -30.62 -13.45 17.14
N LEU A 894 -31.02 -13.86 18.34
CA LEU A 894 -30.25 -13.62 19.58
C LEU A 894 -28.84 -14.25 19.65
N ASP A 895 -28.57 -15.29 18.86
CA ASP A 895 -27.26 -15.98 18.82
C ASP A 895 -26.22 -15.26 17.91
N TYR A 896 -26.64 -14.18 17.26
CA TYR A 896 -25.85 -13.39 16.31
C TYR A 896 -25.54 -12.02 16.90
N THR A 897 -24.32 -11.53 16.65
CA THR A 897 -23.80 -10.27 17.20
C THR A 897 -23.53 -9.22 16.15
#